data_AF-A0A8E0VBH0-F1
#
_entry.id   AF-A0A8E0VBH0-F1
#
_cell.length_a   1.000
_cell.length_b   1.000
_cell.length_c   1.000
_cell.angle_alpha   90.00
_cell.angle_beta   90.00
_cell.angle_gamma   90.00
#
_symmetry.space_group_name_H-M   'P 1'
#
loop_
_entity.id
_entity.type
_entity.pdbx_description
1 polymer ?
#
loop_
_entity_poly.entity_id
_entity_poly.type
_entity_poly.pdbx_seq_one_letter_code
_entity_poly.pdbx_strand_id
1 'polypeptide(L)'
;MKKKKYAVVLLCSAILGTFVNTVSALETSNPKSKISNLEELQSEENVSDKTSESSKDTVTPSEQNESPESDGDEGGTKQNKTDQTVSSDHQEKSNIEIDENDEQMNHKMGTYAKGYGLSDVSGRPMLRAEGVPTIYSNDKSLPSRDVVDIASWQSWMTQNDFNLLKQQGIKAICVKITEGTSYKNPYAANQIKMAKNAGLIVSVYHYSRFSSNAGAISEANFFAKTANELGLSKGTLMVNDAEDGDMQPKKVDLTITCNTFAEQLKNNGFKNVLHYASASWVGVGNVPLEYDKMGGINNFWIAQYDYAKPSSSNLKWRDKGGAWQYSSNMILAGGSKSEFLDVSIDYKGRFTGAIANTAMTYDSHVEGIGWQGYTTDNTIGGTTGSGKRLEAFRISYDSSLGSGGISYASSVKGQGWQNEVTTGNISGTIGQSKPLEALKIRLTGAVANKYDIYYRVHSSNIGWLGWAKNGEAAGTGNSDTKIEAYQVHIVPKGSIAPGATLNAYVDRTKIMITEESHVSTFGWQPKVFDAMQSGTTGQSKAVEAIKLGFTKATPVEGNISIQSHIAGVGWEQGWKTNGQQSGTTGQSKAIEAIRVQLTGKISEQYDIYYRVHSQNYGWLGWAKNGENAGTQGLSLRIEAYEIRVVEKGGDAPAGTNQSSFVKGEPVPAYSYTSHVQGIGWMPSVVNLGVSGTTGQSRRIEAIQINNPMLEYRTHLAEIGWTSWTSKNNQVSGTTGQSRSAQALSIRLKPQYIDKFDVYYRAHSASQGWLGWTKNGADAGTKGYNLQMEVYQIRILPKNSGLSPTLSTAFKAK
;
A
#
# COMPACT_ATOMS: atom_id res chain seq x y z
N MET A 1 58.80 -11.11 31.60
CA MET A 1 57.94 -10.71 30.46
C MET A 1 56.72 -11.63 30.37
N LYS A 2 55.76 -11.30 29.48
CA LYS A 2 54.52 -12.05 29.12
C LYS A 2 54.82 -13.55 28.83
N LYS A 3 53.91 -14.53 28.99
CA LYS A 3 52.47 -14.58 29.33
C LYS A 3 52.14 -15.98 29.91
N LYS A 4 51.18 -16.13 30.84
CA LYS A 4 50.64 -17.45 31.28
C LYS A 4 49.37 -17.86 30.50
N LYS A 5 49.07 -19.16 30.48
CA LYS A 5 47.86 -19.78 29.91
C LYS A 5 46.78 -20.05 30.97
N TYR A 6 45.60 -20.43 30.45
CA TYR A 6 44.52 -21.25 31.03
C TYR A 6 43.23 -20.55 31.45
N ALA A 7 42.15 -21.34 31.37
CA ALA A 7 40.76 -20.90 31.43
C ALA A 7 40.23 -20.86 32.87
N VAL A 8 39.12 -20.16 33.06
CA VAL A 8 38.38 -20.10 34.32
C VAL A 8 36.90 -20.42 34.06
N VAL A 9 36.34 -21.27 34.92
CA VAL A 9 34.92 -21.60 35.00
C VAL A 9 34.24 -20.66 35.98
N LEU A 10 33.01 -20.22 35.69
CA LEU A 10 32.10 -19.60 36.66
C LEU A 10 30.86 -20.49 36.76
N LEU A 11 30.81 -21.43 37.71
CA LEU A 11 30.45 -21.30 39.14
C LEU A 11 28.98 -20.93 39.38
N CYS A 12 28.24 -21.91 39.92
CA CYS A 12 26.91 -21.71 40.48
C CYS A 12 27.00 -20.98 41.84
N SER A 13 25.87 -20.48 42.31
CA SER A 13 25.66 -20.16 43.73
C SER A 13 24.29 -20.69 44.14
N ALA A 14 24.25 -21.51 45.18
CA ALA A 14 23.04 -22.06 45.76
C ALA A 14 22.87 -21.50 47.17
N ILE A 15 21.63 -21.18 47.55
CA ILE A 15 21.24 -20.87 48.92
C ILE A 15 20.20 -21.90 49.34
N LEU A 16 20.47 -22.63 50.43
CA LEU A 16 19.49 -23.53 51.03
C LEU A 16 18.46 -22.73 51.82
N GLY A 17 17.19 -23.10 51.66
CA GLY A 17 16.09 -22.66 52.50
C GLY A 17 15.20 -23.85 52.85
N THR A 18 15.60 -24.62 53.86
CA THR A 18 14.87 -25.82 54.29
C THR A 18 13.73 -25.47 55.24
N PHE A 19 12.49 -25.81 54.85
CA PHE A 19 11.44 -26.15 55.82
C PHE A 19 10.66 -27.36 55.33
N VAL A 20 10.37 -28.27 56.26
CA VAL A 20 9.62 -29.51 56.04
C VAL A 20 8.39 -29.45 56.93
N ASN A 21 7.20 -29.69 56.38
CA ASN A 21 6.24 -30.60 57.00
C ASN A 21 5.06 -31.00 56.10
N THR A 22 4.90 -32.32 55.98
CA THR A 22 3.66 -33.12 55.93
C THR A 22 2.42 -32.62 55.18
N VAL A 23 1.98 -33.48 54.25
CA VAL A 23 0.66 -33.50 53.62
C VAL A 23 -0.48 -33.62 54.64
N SER A 24 -1.61 -32.98 54.37
CA SER A 24 -2.95 -33.48 54.74
C SER A 24 -3.95 -33.01 53.69
N ALA A 25 -4.71 -33.95 53.12
CA ALA A 25 -5.78 -33.67 52.16
C ALA A 25 -7.14 -33.89 52.82
N LEU A 26 -8.13 -33.07 52.47
CA LEU A 26 -9.55 -33.35 52.69
C LEU A 26 -10.40 -32.47 51.76
N GLU A 27 -11.67 -32.84 51.59
CA GLU A 27 -12.42 -32.60 50.36
C GLU A 27 -13.50 -31.52 50.46
N THR A 28 -13.98 -31.11 49.28
CA THR A 28 -15.29 -30.54 48.94
C THR A 28 -16.27 -30.17 50.07
N SER A 29 -16.73 -28.91 50.07
CA SER A 29 -18.14 -28.60 49.81
C SER A 29 -18.40 -27.09 49.64
N ASN A 30 -19.53 -26.75 49.03
CA ASN A 30 -20.02 -25.39 48.80
C ASN A 30 -21.53 -25.39 49.09
N PRO A 31 -22.06 -24.43 49.86
CA PRO A 31 -23.33 -23.85 49.43
C PRO A 31 -23.49 -22.32 49.60
N LYS A 32 -24.24 -21.78 48.64
CA LYS A 32 -24.75 -20.41 48.47
C LYS A 32 -25.43 -19.78 49.70
N SER A 33 -25.17 -18.49 49.92
CA SER A 33 -26.17 -17.40 50.11
C SER A 33 -25.45 -16.07 49.79
N LYS A 34 -26.01 -15.01 49.20
CA LYS A 34 -27.37 -14.46 49.04
C LYS A 34 -27.91 -13.67 50.24
N ILE A 35 -27.42 -12.44 50.41
CA ILE A 35 -28.04 -11.33 51.15
C ILE A 35 -28.06 -10.09 50.23
N SER A 36 -28.97 -9.14 50.48
CA SER A 36 -29.31 -8.00 49.62
C SER A 36 -29.47 -6.69 50.41
N ASN A 37 -29.41 -5.57 49.70
CA ASN A 37 -29.73 -4.20 50.11
C ASN A 37 -28.84 -3.54 51.18
N LEU A 38 -28.53 -2.26 50.93
CA LEU A 38 -28.82 -1.18 51.86
C LEU A 38 -28.94 0.12 51.06
N GLU A 39 -29.81 1.02 51.53
CA GLU A 39 -30.13 2.31 50.90
C GLU A 39 -29.55 3.46 51.75
N GLU A 40 -29.64 4.69 51.21
CA GLU A 40 -29.58 5.99 51.91
C GLU A 40 -28.41 6.32 52.88
N LEU A 41 -27.84 7.51 52.68
CA LEU A 41 -28.20 8.63 53.56
C LEU A 41 -27.85 9.99 52.95
N GLN A 42 -28.57 11.02 53.41
CA GLN A 42 -28.36 12.44 53.11
C GLN A 42 -27.57 13.11 54.24
N SER A 43 -26.86 14.21 53.98
CA SER A 43 -26.90 15.45 54.80
C SER A 43 -25.90 16.51 54.33
N GLU A 44 -26.37 17.76 54.32
CA GLU A 44 -25.75 19.04 54.75
C GLU A 44 -24.21 19.22 54.65
N GLU A 45 -23.64 20.27 54.03
CA GLU A 45 -23.85 21.74 54.09
C GLU A 45 -22.89 22.46 55.06
N ASN A 46 -22.57 23.73 54.74
CA ASN A 46 -21.63 24.69 55.34
C ASN A 46 -20.19 24.66 54.74
N VAL A 47 -19.56 25.77 54.32
CA VAL A 47 -19.44 27.16 54.86
C VAL A 47 -18.46 27.18 56.05
N SER A 48 -17.41 28.00 56.15
CA SER A 48 -17.03 29.28 55.49
C SER A 48 -15.51 29.53 55.49
N ASP A 49 -15.04 30.57 54.77
CA ASP A 49 -13.97 31.50 55.20
C ASP A 49 -12.51 30.98 55.34
N LYS A 50 -11.43 31.79 55.24
CA LYS A 50 -11.19 33.16 54.73
C LYS A 50 -9.67 33.38 54.51
N THR A 51 -9.29 34.51 53.88
CA THR A 51 -8.06 35.37 54.06
C THR A 51 -6.79 34.83 54.77
N SER A 52 -5.56 35.24 54.45
CA SER A 52 -5.03 36.32 53.58
C SER A 52 -3.49 36.33 53.59
N GLU A 53 -2.86 36.92 52.54
CA GLU A 53 -1.63 37.76 52.64
C GLU A 53 -0.33 37.15 53.25
N SER A 54 0.84 37.81 53.23
CA SER A 54 1.50 38.65 52.20
C SER A 54 2.94 38.90 52.64
N SER A 55 3.93 38.69 51.77
CA SER A 55 5.26 39.31 51.93
C SER A 55 6.08 39.28 50.64
N LYS A 56 6.74 40.41 50.37
CA LYS A 56 7.95 40.50 49.53
C LYS A 56 9.14 40.74 50.46
N ASP A 57 10.32 40.25 50.11
CA ASP A 57 11.47 41.11 49.81
C ASP A 57 12.52 40.29 49.02
N THR A 58 13.32 40.74 48.04
CA THR A 58 14.04 41.99 47.66
C THR A 58 15.55 41.93 48.02
N VAL A 59 16.41 42.40 47.10
CA VAL A 59 17.87 42.73 47.23
C VAL A 59 18.93 41.64 46.88
N THR A 60 19.94 42.07 46.10
CA THR A 60 21.24 41.46 45.66
C THR A 60 22.37 42.47 46.05
N PRO A 61 23.68 42.44 45.65
CA PRO A 61 24.56 41.45 44.97
C PRO A 61 25.99 41.27 45.61
N SER A 62 26.80 40.32 45.09
CA SER A 62 28.30 40.34 44.94
C SER A 62 28.74 38.98 44.34
N GLU A 63 29.72 38.73 43.44
CA GLU A 63 30.95 39.35 42.87
C GLU A 63 32.27 38.68 43.37
N GLN A 64 33.17 38.34 42.41
CA GLN A 64 34.58 37.89 42.54
C GLN A 64 34.86 36.44 43.07
N ASN A 65 35.96 35.72 42.73
CA ASN A 65 36.84 35.67 41.53
C ASN A 65 37.80 34.41 41.63
N GLU A 66 38.79 34.30 40.73
CA GLU A 66 40.07 33.53 40.79
C GLU A 66 40.18 32.14 40.11
N SER A 67 41.43 31.71 39.87
CA SER A 67 41.89 30.52 39.09
C SER A 67 42.95 29.74 39.92
N PRO A 68 44.07 29.10 39.47
CA PRO A 68 44.78 29.00 38.17
C PRO A 68 44.77 27.51 37.64
N GLU A 69 45.73 26.86 36.93
CA GLU A 69 47.13 27.12 36.52
C GLU A 69 47.49 26.33 35.20
N SER A 70 48.61 25.59 35.14
CA SER A 70 49.35 25.18 33.92
C SER A 70 49.72 23.66 33.88
N ASP A 71 50.56 23.06 33.02
CA ASP A 71 51.59 23.56 32.07
C ASP A 71 51.94 22.53 30.96
N GLY A 72 52.73 22.90 29.93
CA GLY A 72 53.38 21.89 29.05
C GLY A 72 53.77 22.25 27.58
N ASP A 73 54.92 22.91 27.41
CA ASP A 73 55.99 22.83 26.37
C ASP A 73 55.96 21.79 25.20
N GLU A 74 56.70 21.91 24.08
CA GLU A 74 57.66 22.93 23.55
C GLU A 74 57.78 22.76 21.99
N GLY A 75 58.43 23.70 21.28
CA GLY A 75 59.22 23.39 20.07
C GLY A 75 58.72 23.96 18.73
N GLY A 76 59.63 24.55 17.94
CA GLY A 76 59.32 25.08 16.60
C GLY A 76 60.56 25.47 15.79
N THR A 77 60.38 26.03 14.58
CA THR A 77 61.48 26.67 13.81
C THR A 77 60.97 27.67 12.77
N LYS A 78 61.85 28.58 12.35
CA LYS A 78 61.63 29.70 11.41
C LYS A 78 61.93 29.24 9.95
N GLN A 79 61.76 29.99 8.85
CA GLN A 79 61.46 31.40 8.59
C GLN A 79 61.08 31.60 7.10
N ASN A 80 60.20 32.56 6.74
CA ASN A 80 60.55 33.69 5.83
C ASN A 80 59.38 34.59 5.35
N LYS A 81 59.61 35.90 5.51
CA LYS A 81 59.29 37.05 4.63
C LYS A 81 57.85 37.46 4.23
N THR A 82 57.42 38.55 4.87
CA THR A 82 56.92 39.84 4.30
C THR A 82 55.61 39.92 3.49
N ASP A 83 54.60 40.49 4.18
CA ASP A 83 53.86 41.72 3.84
C ASP A 83 52.86 41.85 2.66
N GLN A 84 51.65 42.28 3.07
CA GLN A 84 50.81 43.35 2.49
C GLN A 84 50.11 43.18 1.13
N THR A 85 48.84 42.77 1.23
CA THR A 85 47.65 43.55 0.80
C THR A 85 47.82 44.74 -0.17
N VAL A 86 47.15 44.66 -1.33
CA VAL A 86 46.29 45.75 -1.87
C VAL A 86 45.11 45.12 -2.64
N SER A 87 43.96 45.80 -2.72
CA SER A 87 42.85 45.47 -3.63
C SER A 87 42.90 46.29 -4.93
N SER A 88 42.36 45.77 -6.03
CA SER A 88 41.95 46.57 -7.19
C SER A 88 40.93 45.82 -8.07
N ASP A 89 40.39 46.50 -9.08
CA ASP A 89 39.09 46.21 -9.69
C ASP A 89 39.18 46.02 -11.23
N HIS A 90 38.11 45.49 -11.83
CA HIS A 90 37.70 45.59 -13.25
C HIS A 90 38.53 44.97 -14.41
N GLN A 91 37.81 44.19 -15.24
CA GLN A 91 37.94 44.05 -16.72
C GLN A 91 39.24 43.41 -17.31
N GLU A 92 39.28 42.83 -18.53
CA GLU A 92 38.29 42.61 -19.60
C GLU A 92 38.54 41.28 -20.37
N LYS A 93 37.56 40.87 -21.20
CA LYS A 93 37.57 39.92 -22.35
C LYS A 93 38.79 39.01 -22.64
N SER A 94 38.49 37.74 -22.98
CA SER A 94 39.01 37.12 -24.21
C SER A 94 38.07 36.08 -24.85
N ASN A 95 37.98 36.15 -26.18
CA ASN A 95 37.51 35.11 -27.11
C ASN A 95 38.73 34.25 -27.52
N ILE A 96 38.68 33.09 -28.19
CA ILE A 96 37.62 32.19 -28.72
C ILE A 96 38.31 30.81 -28.88
N GLU A 97 37.58 29.70 -28.81
CA GLU A 97 37.78 28.62 -29.78
C GLU A 97 36.48 27.81 -29.93
N ILE A 98 36.17 27.37 -31.15
CA ILE A 98 34.93 26.71 -31.53
C ILE A 98 35.33 25.43 -32.27
N ASP A 99 34.71 24.31 -31.91
CA ASP A 99 34.81 23.06 -32.67
C ASP A 99 33.40 22.65 -33.14
N GLU A 100 33.12 22.90 -34.42
CA GLU A 100 31.85 22.53 -35.06
C GLU A 100 31.97 21.14 -35.69
N ASN A 101 31.36 20.10 -35.10
CA ASN A 101 30.92 18.89 -35.80
C ASN A 101 30.16 17.91 -34.87
N ASP A 102 28.81 17.90 -34.92
CA ASP A 102 28.04 16.63 -34.86
C ASP A 102 26.59 16.79 -35.38
N GLU A 103 26.42 17.25 -36.63
CA GLU A 103 25.15 17.05 -37.33
C GLU A 103 25.06 15.61 -37.89
N GLN A 104 24.57 14.65 -37.08
CA GLN A 104 23.60 13.60 -37.48
C GLN A 104 23.43 12.44 -36.46
N MET A 105 22.25 12.31 -35.85
CA MET A 105 21.71 11.03 -35.36
C MET A 105 20.18 10.96 -35.54
N ASN A 106 19.72 10.87 -36.80
CA ASN A 106 18.30 10.73 -37.14
C ASN A 106 17.82 9.27 -37.00
N HIS A 107 17.22 8.91 -35.86
CA HIS A 107 16.69 7.55 -35.63
C HIS A 107 15.25 7.46 -35.09
N LYS A 108 14.31 7.70 -36.02
CA LYS A 108 13.01 7.01 -36.20
C LYS A 108 12.11 6.75 -34.98
N MET A 109 11.00 7.50 -34.93
CA MET A 109 9.83 7.30 -34.06
C MET A 109 9.19 5.90 -34.17
N GLY A 110 8.62 5.42 -33.05
CA GLY A 110 7.57 4.42 -33.01
C GLY A 110 6.22 5.05 -32.63
N THR A 111 5.14 4.69 -33.31
CA THR A 111 3.76 5.16 -33.01
C THR A 111 3.26 4.59 -31.67
N TYR A 112 2.52 5.32 -30.82
CA TYR A 112 1.36 6.15 -31.16
C TYR A 112 1.35 7.58 -30.56
N ALA A 113 2.07 8.52 -31.18
CA ALA A 113 1.71 9.95 -31.17
C ALA A 113 2.36 10.63 -32.40
N LYS A 114 1.57 11.22 -33.31
CA LYS A 114 2.10 11.89 -34.52
C LYS A 114 2.24 13.40 -34.28
N GLY A 115 3.37 13.79 -33.69
CA GLY A 115 3.65 15.19 -33.29
C GLY A 115 2.79 15.63 -32.10
N TYR A 116 3.03 16.79 -31.48
CA TYR A 116 3.98 17.87 -31.75
C TYR A 116 4.56 18.30 -30.38
N GLY A 117 5.82 18.75 -30.26
CA GLY A 117 6.16 20.17 -30.42
C GLY A 117 5.54 21.05 -29.32
N LEU A 118 6.35 21.50 -28.34
CA LEU A 118 5.97 22.36 -27.21
C LEU A 118 5.21 23.63 -27.67
N SER A 119 3.87 23.58 -27.70
CA SER A 119 3.03 24.66 -28.23
C SER A 119 1.58 24.54 -27.76
N ASP A 120 0.87 25.67 -27.70
CA ASP A 120 -0.55 25.71 -27.32
C ASP A 120 -1.44 25.02 -28.37
N VAL A 121 -2.50 24.33 -27.94
CA VAL A 121 -3.29 23.44 -28.80
C VAL A 121 -4.78 23.79 -28.82
N SER A 122 -5.07 25.08 -28.98
CA SER A 122 -6.43 25.53 -29.29
C SER A 122 -6.89 24.97 -30.66
N GLY A 123 -7.98 24.19 -30.65
CA GLY A 123 -8.69 23.78 -31.87
C GLY A 123 -8.25 22.49 -32.58
N ARG A 124 -7.44 21.60 -31.96
CA ARG A 124 -7.23 20.23 -32.49
C ARG A 124 -8.22 19.23 -31.87
N PRO A 125 -8.61 18.16 -32.58
CA PRO A 125 -9.48 17.12 -32.01
C PRO A 125 -8.79 16.43 -30.82
N MET A 126 -9.54 16.22 -29.73
CA MET A 126 -8.99 15.73 -28.48
C MET A 126 -8.65 14.23 -28.53
N LEU A 127 -7.54 13.85 -27.90
CA LEU A 127 -7.05 12.47 -27.84
C LEU A 127 -7.80 11.68 -26.76
N ARG A 128 -8.93 11.09 -27.13
CA ARG A 128 -9.66 10.16 -26.26
C ARG A 128 -8.98 8.79 -26.16
N ALA A 129 -9.22 8.08 -25.06
CA ALA A 129 -8.94 6.65 -24.98
C ALA A 129 -9.88 5.86 -25.91
N GLU A 130 -9.32 5.06 -26.83
CA GLU A 130 -10.10 4.24 -27.74
C GLU A 130 -10.80 3.09 -27.00
N GLY A 131 -12.09 2.86 -27.29
CA GLY A 131 -12.90 1.82 -26.66
C GLY A 131 -13.54 2.19 -25.32
N VAL A 132 -13.20 3.34 -24.72
CA VAL A 132 -13.90 3.85 -23.52
C VAL A 132 -15.28 4.38 -23.92
N PRO A 133 -16.38 4.00 -23.24
CA PRO A 133 -17.72 4.44 -23.61
C PRO A 133 -17.94 5.93 -23.32
N THR A 134 -18.63 6.62 -24.24
CA THR A 134 -19.13 7.97 -24.00
C THR A 134 -20.21 7.95 -22.92
N ILE A 135 -20.08 8.84 -21.94
CA ILE A 135 -21.02 8.99 -20.82
C ILE A 135 -21.47 10.44 -20.70
N TYR A 136 -22.62 10.71 -20.07
CA TYR A 136 -23.17 12.06 -19.93
C TYR A 136 -23.25 12.47 -18.47
N SER A 137 -22.83 13.69 -18.15
CA SER A 137 -22.73 14.21 -16.77
C SER A 137 -24.05 14.20 -16.00
N ASN A 138 -25.20 14.27 -16.69
CA ASN A 138 -26.54 14.21 -16.11
C ASN A 138 -27.09 12.79 -15.88
N ASP A 139 -26.37 11.74 -16.30
CA ASP A 139 -26.81 10.35 -16.10
C ASP A 139 -26.70 9.96 -14.61
N LYS A 140 -27.86 9.68 -14.00
CA LYS A 140 -27.99 9.34 -12.58
C LYS A 140 -27.60 7.88 -12.24
N SER A 141 -27.33 7.05 -13.24
CA SER A 141 -26.89 5.65 -13.05
C SER A 141 -25.37 5.47 -13.03
N LEU A 142 -24.61 6.50 -13.41
CA LEU A 142 -23.15 6.52 -13.29
C LEU A 142 -22.69 6.56 -11.82
N PRO A 143 -21.43 6.18 -11.53
CA PRO A 143 -20.76 6.45 -10.27
C PRO A 143 -20.72 7.93 -9.88
N SER A 144 -20.16 8.21 -8.71
CA SER A 144 -19.85 9.57 -8.29
C SER A 144 -19.01 10.32 -9.33
N ARG A 145 -19.13 11.65 -9.34
CA ARG A 145 -18.45 12.55 -10.28
C ARG A 145 -17.92 13.72 -9.46
N ASP A 146 -16.95 13.43 -8.60
CA ASP A 146 -16.48 14.39 -7.59
C ASP A 146 -15.57 15.46 -8.20
N VAL A 147 -14.74 15.04 -9.17
CA VAL A 147 -13.73 15.87 -9.80
C VAL A 147 -13.83 15.75 -11.32
N VAL A 148 -13.64 16.88 -12.00
CA VAL A 148 -13.32 16.93 -13.44
C VAL A 148 -11.97 17.62 -13.60
N ASP A 149 -11.13 17.12 -14.47
CA ASP A 149 -9.80 17.68 -14.76
C ASP A 149 -9.72 18.25 -16.18
N ILE A 150 -8.98 19.36 -16.32
CA ILE A 150 -8.94 20.19 -17.53
C ILE A 150 -7.58 20.82 -17.79
N ALA A 151 -7.32 21.11 -19.07
CA ALA A 151 -6.13 21.80 -19.56
C ALA A 151 -6.49 22.84 -20.64
N SER A 152 -5.51 23.30 -21.42
CA SER A 152 -5.69 24.18 -22.58
C SER A 152 -6.60 23.58 -23.67
N TRP A 153 -6.74 22.26 -23.73
CA TRP A 153 -7.73 21.55 -24.56
C TRP A 153 -9.17 21.99 -24.28
N GLN A 154 -9.49 22.32 -23.02
CA GLN A 154 -10.79 22.84 -22.57
C GLN A 154 -10.81 24.38 -22.47
N SER A 155 -9.99 25.07 -23.28
CA SER A 155 -9.98 26.53 -23.45
C SER A 155 -11.33 27.13 -23.89
N TRP A 156 -12.21 26.30 -24.47
CA TRP A 156 -13.54 26.69 -24.93
C TRP A 156 -14.59 26.81 -23.81
N MET A 157 -14.33 26.30 -22.60
CA MET A 157 -15.32 26.29 -21.52
C MET A 157 -15.65 27.69 -21.02
N THR A 158 -16.93 27.96 -20.84
CA THR A 158 -17.49 29.23 -20.37
C THR A 158 -17.83 29.19 -18.88
N GLN A 159 -18.06 30.34 -18.25
CA GLN A 159 -18.53 30.41 -16.85
C GLN A 159 -19.80 29.57 -16.61
N ASN A 160 -20.69 29.48 -17.62
CA ASN A 160 -21.90 28.67 -17.52
C ASN A 160 -21.60 27.18 -17.46
N ASP A 161 -20.53 26.70 -18.12
CA ASP A 161 -20.12 25.29 -18.06
C ASP A 161 -19.64 24.91 -16.66
N PHE A 162 -18.85 25.77 -16.00
CA PHE A 162 -18.45 25.57 -14.60
C PHE A 162 -19.66 25.62 -13.65
N ASN A 163 -20.59 26.55 -13.86
CA ASN A 163 -21.83 26.62 -13.08
C ASN A 163 -22.69 25.35 -13.26
N LEU A 164 -22.76 24.82 -14.48
CA LEU A 164 -23.52 23.62 -14.82
C LEU A 164 -22.88 22.34 -14.26
N LEU A 165 -21.55 22.24 -14.28
CA LEU A 165 -20.80 21.17 -13.60
C LEU A 165 -21.12 21.17 -12.10
N LYS A 166 -21.08 22.34 -11.43
CA LYS A 166 -21.47 22.47 -10.02
C LYS A 166 -22.93 22.03 -9.80
N GLN A 167 -23.85 22.49 -10.63
CA GLN A 167 -25.28 22.16 -10.54
C GLN A 167 -25.54 20.65 -10.71
N GLN A 168 -24.76 19.97 -11.55
CA GLN A 168 -24.88 18.53 -11.82
C GLN A 168 -24.10 17.66 -10.82
N GLY A 169 -23.51 18.25 -9.77
CA GLY A 169 -22.93 17.55 -8.63
C GLY A 169 -21.41 17.44 -8.61
N ILE A 170 -20.70 18.03 -9.58
CA ILE A 170 -19.22 18.13 -9.54
C ILE A 170 -18.82 19.02 -8.34
N LYS A 171 -17.79 18.61 -7.61
CA LYS A 171 -17.34 19.27 -6.37
C LYS A 171 -16.05 20.05 -6.56
N ALA A 172 -15.11 19.51 -7.36
CA ALA A 172 -13.79 20.07 -7.59
C ALA A 172 -13.40 20.08 -9.08
N ILE A 173 -12.45 20.95 -9.42
CA ILE A 173 -11.77 21.02 -10.73
C ILE A 173 -10.27 20.95 -10.53
N CYS A 174 -9.59 20.09 -11.30
CA CYS A 174 -8.13 20.08 -11.39
C CYS A 174 -7.67 20.75 -12.69
N VAL A 175 -6.81 21.78 -12.62
CA VAL A 175 -6.36 22.55 -13.79
C VAL A 175 -4.88 22.28 -14.08
N LYS A 176 -4.52 21.88 -15.32
CA LYS A 176 -3.12 21.85 -15.77
C LYS A 176 -2.59 23.28 -15.76
N ILE A 177 -1.52 23.57 -15.04
CA ILE A 177 -0.91 24.91 -15.06
C ILE A 177 0.49 24.94 -15.69
N THR A 178 1.23 23.84 -15.63
CA THR A 178 2.59 23.74 -16.18
C THR A 178 2.88 22.34 -16.77
N GLU A 179 3.88 22.28 -17.66
CA GLU A 179 4.50 21.04 -18.13
C GLU A 179 6.01 21.25 -18.33
N GLY A 180 6.82 20.29 -17.84
CA GLY A 180 8.28 20.41 -17.79
C GLY A 180 8.74 21.71 -17.13
N THR A 181 9.81 22.33 -17.66
CA THR A 181 10.37 23.58 -17.13
C THR A 181 9.97 24.84 -17.93
N SER A 182 9.11 24.70 -18.96
CA SER A 182 8.88 25.74 -19.97
C SER A 182 7.42 26.03 -20.30
N TYR A 183 6.54 25.03 -20.37
CA TYR A 183 5.14 25.25 -20.74
C TYR A 183 4.30 25.75 -19.56
N LYS A 184 3.52 26.81 -19.78
CA LYS A 184 2.42 27.24 -18.92
C LYS A 184 1.11 27.16 -19.70
N ASN A 185 0.03 26.68 -19.09
CA ASN A 185 -1.31 26.73 -19.70
C ASN A 185 -1.80 28.18 -19.74
N PRO A 186 -1.97 28.82 -20.92
CA PRO A 186 -2.34 30.23 -21.00
C PRO A 186 -3.79 30.50 -20.55
N TYR A 187 -4.65 29.49 -20.52
CA TYR A 187 -6.05 29.61 -20.09
C TYR A 187 -6.24 29.39 -18.58
N ALA A 188 -5.20 28.91 -17.87
CA ALA A 188 -5.29 28.50 -16.47
C ALA A 188 -5.86 29.59 -15.55
N ALA A 189 -5.43 30.84 -15.70
CA ALA A 189 -5.93 31.96 -14.88
C ALA A 189 -7.45 32.16 -15.01
N ASN A 190 -7.99 32.02 -16.22
CA ASN A 190 -9.42 32.15 -16.47
C ASN A 190 -10.19 30.89 -16.02
N GLN A 191 -9.66 29.69 -16.28
CA GLN A 191 -10.23 28.42 -15.82
C GLN A 191 -10.34 28.37 -14.29
N ILE A 192 -9.28 28.75 -13.57
CA ILE A 192 -9.26 28.86 -12.10
C ILE A 192 -10.27 29.90 -11.60
N LYS A 193 -10.39 31.06 -12.28
CA LYS A 193 -11.37 32.10 -11.94
C LYS A 193 -12.81 31.59 -12.10
N MET A 194 -13.13 30.95 -13.22
CA MET A 194 -14.48 30.45 -13.49
C MET A 194 -14.88 29.31 -12.55
N ALA A 195 -13.95 28.39 -12.22
CA ALA A 195 -14.17 27.35 -11.23
C ALA A 195 -14.45 27.93 -9.82
N LYS A 196 -13.63 28.90 -9.36
CA LYS A 196 -13.85 29.61 -8.08
C LYS A 196 -15.20 30.33 -8.05
N ASN A 197 -15.57 31.04 -9.12
CA ASN A 197 -16.86 31.71 -9.25
C ASN A 197 -18.06 30.74 -9.19
N ALA A 198 -17.92 29.53 -9.74
CA ALA A 198 -18.92 28.48 -9.66
C ALA A 198 -18.97 27.76 -8.29
N GLY A 199 -18.14 28.17 -7.32
CA GLY A 199 -18.03 27.51 -6.02
C GLY A 199 -17.44 26.09 -6.10
N LEU A 200 -16.67 25.77 -7.14
CA LEU A 200 -15.91 24.53 -7.27
C LEU A 200 -14.57 24.66 -6.55
N ILE A 201 -14.15 23.59 -5.86
CA ILE A 201 -12.84 23.54 -5.21
C ILE A 201 -11.77 23.40 -6.30
N VAL A 202 -10.70 24.17 -6.23
CA VAL A 202 -9.63 24.17 -7.25
C VAL A 202 -8.39 23.46 -6.74
N SER A 203 -7.96 22.44 -7.49
CA SER A 203 -6.62 21.87 -7.45
C SER A 203 -5.88 22.19 -8.76
N VAL A 204 -4.58 21.96 -8.80
CA VAL A 204 -3.78 22.11 -10.02
C VAL A 204 -2.84 20.93 -10.24
N TYR A 205 -2.54 20.63 -11.50
CA TYR A 205 -1.59 19.59 -11.87
C TYR A 205 -0.45 20.09 -12.75
N HIS A 206 0.64 19.34 -12.67
CA HIS A 206 1.85 19.50 -13.46
C HIS A 206 2.15 18.20 -14.18
N TYR A 207 2.11 18.23 -15.52
CA TYR A 207 2.53 17.11 -16.34
C TYR A 207 4.06 17.06 -16.35
N SER A 208 4.59 16.07 -15.66
CA SER A 208 6.02 15.95 -15.40
C SER A 208 6.76 15.41 -16.63
N ARG A 209 7.99 15.89 -16.81
CA ARG A 209 8.95 15.44 -17.83
C ARG A 209 10.26 14.94 -17.21
N PHE A 210 10.43 15.06 -15.89
CA PHE A 210 11.68 14.76 -15.23
C PHE A 210 12.10 13.28 -15.31
N SER A 211 13.38 13.06 -15.59
CA SER A 211 14.07 11.76 -15.57
C SER A 211 15.24 11.74 -14.59
N SER A 212 15.36 12.76 -13.71
CA SER A 212 16.41 12.88 -12.70
C SER A 212 15.97 13.75 -11.51
N ASN A 213 16.66 13.64 -10.37
CA ASN A 213 16.36 14.45 -9.17
C ASN A 213 16.52 15.96 -9.45
N ALA A 214 17.49 16.36 -10.27
CA ALA A 214 17.69 17.76 -10.65
C ALA A 214 16.55 18.29 -11.55
N GLY A 215 16.05 17.44 -12.47
CA GLY A 215 14.83 17.74 -13.23
C GLY A 215 13.61 17.89 -12.31
N ALA A 216 13.40 16.94 -11.40
CA ALA A 216 12.31 16.96 -10.44
C ALA A 216 12.29 18.22 -9.55
N ILE A 217 13.47 18.68 -9.09
CA ILE A 217 13.60 19.95 -8.36
C ILE A 217 13.25 21.15 -9.25
N SER A 218 13.72 21.15 -10.50
CA SER A 218 13.49 22.26 -11.45
C SER A 218 12.02 22.39 -11.84
N GLU A 219 11.36 21.27 -12.12
CA GLU A 219 9.94 21.19 -12.46
C GLU A 219 9.05 21.54 -11.27
N ALA A 220 9.37 21.06 -10.05
CA ALA A 220 8.68 21.46 -8.83
C ALA A 220 8.80 22.97 -8.54
N ASN A 221 9.98 23.56 -8.75
CA ASN A 221 10.19 25.00 -8.61
C ASN A 221 9.37 25.80 -9.65
N PHE A 222 9.31 25.34 -10.90
CA PHE A 222 8.54 25.99 -11.97
C PHE A 222 7.02 25.90 -11.75
N PHE A 223 6.53 24.74 -11.30
CA PHE A 223 5.15 24.52 -10.90
C PHE A 223 4.76 25.41 -9.70
N ALA A 224 5.57 25.42 -8.63
CA ALA A 224 5.32 26.26 -7.46
C ALA A 224 5.38 27.75 -7.78
N LYS A 225 6.33 28.20 -8.62
CA LYS A 225 6.41 29.59 -9.10
C LYS A 225 5.11 29.98 -9.82
N THR A 226 4.67 29.16 -10.78
CA THR A 226 3.46 29.42 -11.55
C THR A 226 2.19 29.38 -10.68
N ALA A 227 2.14 28.52 -9.66
CA ALA A 227 1.06 28.51 -8.68
C ALA A 227 1.00 29.79 -7.83
N ASN A 228 2.16 30.36 -7.44
CA ASN A 228 2.23 31.64 -6.75
C ASN A 228 1.77 32.79 -7.68
N GLU A 229 2.23 32.81 -8.94
CA GLU A 229 1.83 33.80 -9.96
C GLU A 229 0.30 33.78 -10.22
N LEU A 230 -0.33 32.60 -10.14
CA LEU A 230 -1.78 32.40 -10.28
C LEU A 230 -2.58 32.66 -8.98
N GLY A 231 -1.93 33.14 -7.91
CA GLY A 231 -2.59 33.47 -6.65
C GLY A 231 -3.21 32.27 -5.93
N LEU A 232 -2.56 31.10 -6.00
CA LEU A 232 -3.00 29.88 -5.31
C LEU A 232 -2.48 29.85 -3.87
N SER A 233 -3.33 29.41 -2.93
CA SER A 233 -2.96 29.34 -1.51
C SER A 233 -2.01 28.17 -1.25
N LYS A 234 -1.20 28.24 -0.19
CA LYS A 234 -0.26 27.17 0.18
C LYS A 234 -0.93 25.85 0.61
N GLY A 235 -2.24 25.85 0.84
CA GLY A 235 -3.05 24.65 1.08
C GLY A 235 -3.63 24.00 -0.20
N THR A 236 -3.49 24.65 -1.36
CA THR A 236 -3.96 24.13 -2.66
C THR A 236 -3.37 22.74 -2.92
N LEU A 237 -4.19 21.81 -3.40
CA LEU A 237 -3.72 20.49 -3.83
C LEU A 237 -2.86 20.63 -5.09
N MET A 238 -1.61 20.19 -5.00
CA MET A 238 -0.65 20.14 -6.10
C MET A 238 -0.50 18.70 -6.57
N VAL A 239 -0.91 18.39 -7.79
CA VAL A 239 -0.77 17.06 -8.37
C VAL A 239 0.50 16.98 -9.20
N ASN A 240 1.37 16.03 -8.86
CA ASN A 240 2.43 15.52 -9.74
C ASN A 240 1.79 14.50 -10.68
N ASP A 241 1.61 14.86 -11.94
CA ASP A 241 1.13 13.97 -12.99
C ASP A 241 2.34 13.32 -13.67
N ALA A 242 2.47 12.00 -13.47
CA ALA A 242 3.63 11.20 -13.84
C ALA A 242 3.20 10.02 -14.72
N GLU A 243 2.93 10.30 -16.00
CA GLU A 243 2.55 9.30 -17.01
C GLU A 243 3.40 9.31 -18.30
N ASP A 244 4.34 10.25 -18.46
CA ASP A 244 5.10 10.39 -19.71
C ASP A 244 6.24 9.38 -19.86
N GLY A 245 6.28 8.67 -21.00
CA GLY A 245 7.23 7.57 -21.23
C GLY A 245 8.71 7.93 -21.07
N ASP A 246 9.09 9.19 -21.31
CA ASP A 246 10.48 9.64 -21.18
C ASP A 246 10.93 9.79 -19.70
N MET A 247 9.98 9.78 -18.76
CA MET A 247 10.26 9.71 -17.31
C MET A 247 10.81 8.35 -16.84
N GLN A 248 10.94 7.34 -17.71
CA GLN A 248 11.41 5.99 -17.37
C GLN A 248 12.84 5.66 -17.88
N PRO A 249 13.90 6.39 -17.46
CA PRO A 249 15.26 6.05 -17.83
C PRO A 249 15.70 4.76 -17.11
N LYS A 250 16.46 3.91 -17.80
CA LYS A 250 16.99 2.62 -17.27
C LYS A 250 18.05 2.77 -16.14
N LYS A 251 18.11 3.91 -15.45
CA LYS A 251 19.15 4.29 -14.48
C LYS A 251 18.63 5.09 -13.27
N VAL A 252 17.35 5.47 -13.21
CA VAL A 252 16.82 6.30 -12.10
C VAL A 252 15.51 5.70 -11.60
N ASP A 253 15.34 5.62 -10.28
CA ASP A 253 14.09 5.21 -9.64
C ASP A 253 13.07 6.36 -9.72
N LEU A 254 12.01 6.17 -10.49
CA LEU A 254 10.95 7.16 -10.67
C LEU A 254 10.19 7.43 -9.36
N THR A 255 10.16 6.47 -8.43
CA THR A 255 9.64 6.68 -7.06
C THR A 255 10.46 7.74 -6.32
N ILE A 256 11.79 7.70 -6.46
CA ILE A 256 12.71 8.65 -5.81
C ILE A 256 12.59 10.04 -6.44
N THR A 257 12.49 10.16 -7.77
CA THR A 257 12.32 11.46 -8.43
C THR A 257 10.96 12.07 -8.14
N CYS A 258 9.87 11.28 -8.15
CA CYS A 258 8.54 11.77 -7.77
C CYS A 258 8.45 12.21 -6.31
N ASN A 259 9.12 11.49 -5.38
CA ASN A 259 9.28 11.95 -4.01
C ASN A 259 10.11 13.24 -3.92
N THR A 260 11.17 13.37 -4.71
CA THR A 260 12.02 14.57 -4.78
C THR A 260 11.23 15.79 -5.24
N PHE A 261 10.39 15.63 -6.27
CA PHE A 261 9.44 16.66 -6.73
C PHE A 261 8.46 17.06 -5.61
N ALA A 262 7.86 16.08 -4.94
CA ALA A 262 6.91 16.31 -3.86
C ALA A 262 7.53 17.01 -2.64
N GLU A 263 8.78 16.65 -2.27
CA GLU A 263 9.50 17.33 -1.19
C GLU A 263 9.87 18.76 -1.57
N GLN A 264 10.29 18.99 -2.82
CA GLN A 264 10.59 20.34 -3.28
C GLN A 264 9.35 21.25 -3.37
N LEU A 265 8.16 20.70 -3.61
CA LEU A 265 6.91 21.45 -3.45
C LEU A 265 6.64 21.84 -1.99
N LYS A 266 6.89 20.94 -1.02
CA LYS A 266 6.79 21.25 0.42
C LYS A 266 7.78 22.35 0.82
N ASN A 267 9.01 22.32 0.29
CA ASN A 267 10.03 23.37 0.49
C ASN A 267 9.57 24.71 -0.08
N ASN A 268 8.88 24.73 -1.23
CA ASN A 268 8.21 25.92 -1.78
C ASN A 268 6.90 26.30 -1.04
N GLY A 269 6.60 25.65 0.09
CA GLY A 269 5.47 25.90 0.98
C GLY A 269 4.17 25.17 0.60
N PHE A 270 4.09 24.48 -0.54
CA PHE A 270 2.89 23.74 -0.96
C PHE A 270 2.93 22.32 -0.42
N LYS A 271 2.37 22.12 0.78
CA LYS A 271 2.49 20.85 1.52
C LYS A 271 1.50 19.76 1.10
N ASN A 272 0.41 20.12 0.42
CA ASN A 272 -0.64 19.20 0.00
C ASN A 272 -0.36 18.65 -1.41
N VAL A 273 0.54 17.65 -1.50
CA VAL A 273 0.93 17.02 -2.76
C VAL A 273 0.21 15.67 -2.95
N LEU A 274 -0.17 15.37 -4.19
CA LEU A 274 -0.75 14.09 -4.63
C LEU A 274 -0.03 13.61 -5.88
N HIS A 275 0.01 12.30 -6.13
CA HIS A 275 0.53 11.73 -7.37
C HIS A 275 -0.61 11.25 -8.27
N TYR A 276 -0.52 11.55 -9.56
CA TYR A 276 -1.35 10.94 -10.59
C TYR A 276 -0.50 10.06 -11.49
N ALA A 277 -1.04 8.89 -11.84
CA ALA A 277 -0.46 7.97 -12.82
C ALA A 277 -1.50 6.91 -13.24
N SER A 278 -1.24 6.24 -14.36
CA SER A 278 -2.06 5.10 -14.79
C SER A 278 -1.91 3.86 -13.89
N ALA A 279 -2.94 3.02 -13.84
CA ALA A 279 -2.94 1.77 -13.06
C ALA A 279 -1.86 0.74 -13.45
N SER A 280 -1.18 0.88 -14.59
CA SER A 280 -0.03 0.04 -14.95
C SER A 280 1.30 0.57 -14.39
N TRP A 281 1.33 1.81 -13.91
CA TRP A 281 2.51 2.43 -13.30
C TRP A 281 2.54 2.28 -11.77
N VAL A 282 1.38 2.15 -11.13
CA VAL A 282 1.20 2.21 -9.67
C VAL A 282 1.12 0.80 -9.07
N GLY A 283 1.99 0.49 -8.10
CA GLY A 283 2.01 -0.82 -7.46
C GLY A 283 3.06 -0.96 -6.36
N VAL A 284 3.54 -2.19 -6.15
CA VAL A 284 4.64 -2.53 -5.23
C VAL A 284 5.54 -3.57 -5.90
N GLY A 285 6.86 -3.39 -5.84
CA GLY A 285 7.82 -4.20 -6.57
C GLY A 285 8.17 -3.61 -7.94
N ASN A 286 8.27 -4.44 -8.98
CA ASN A 286 8.78 -4.03 -10.29
C ASN A 286 7.72 -3.28 -11.13
N VAL A 287 7.37 -2.09 -10.67
CA VAL A 287 6.51 -1.08 -11.32
C VAL A 287 7.24 0.27 -11.35
N PRO A 288 6.87 1.21 -12.22
CA PRO A 288 7.41 2.57 -12.23
C PRO A 288 7.26 3.34 -10.89
N LEU A 289 6.17 3.15 -10.14
CA LEU A 289 5.86 3.90 -8.92
C LEU A 289 5.47 2.98 -7.75
N GLU A 290 6.37 2.86 -6.78
CA GLU A 290 6.13 2.12 -5.53
C GLU A 290 5.38 2.98 -4.51
N TYR A 291 4.05 2.91 -4.50
CA TYR A 291 3.20 3.84 -3.72
C TYR A 291 3.46 3.82 -2.21
N ASP A 292 3.89 2.69 -1.64
CA ASP A 292 4.18 2.56 -0.20
C ASP A 292 5.36 3.45 0.23
N LYS A 293 6.26 3.80 -0.70
CA LYS A 293 7.35 4.75 -0.49
C LYS A 293 6.92 6.22 -0.70
N MET A 294 5.69 6.49 -1.13
CA MET A 294 5.19 7.81 -1.60
C MET A 294 3.97 8.32 -0.81
N GLY A 295 3.87 7.92 0.46
CA GLY A 295 2.74 8.28 1.34
C GLY A 295 1.53 7.34 1.25
N GLY A 296 1.67 6.19 0.57
CA GLY A 296 0.65 5.16 0.42
C GLY A 296 -0.26 5.37 -0.80
N ILE A 297 -1.00 4.33 -1.15
CA ILE A 297 -1.94 4.30 -2.29
C ILE A 297 -3.10 5.31 -2.13
N ASN A 298 -3.41 5.72 -0.90
CA ASN A 298 -4.33 6.81 -0.57
C ASN A 298 -3.79 8.21 -0.97
N ASN A 299 -2.50 8.32 -1.33
CA ASN A 299 -1.88 9.51 -1.89
C ASN A 299 -1.76 9.47 -3.43
N PHE A 300 -2.51 8.57 -4.08
CA PHE A 300 -2.61 8.48 -5.54
C PHE A 300 -4.02 8.78 -6.06
N TRP A 301 -4.06 9.48 -7.19
CA TRP A 301 -5.18 9.61 -8.12
C TRP A 301 -4.86 8.74 -9.34
N ILE A 302 -5.64 7.69 -9.57
CA ILE A 302 -5.24 6.62 -10.49
C ILE A 302 -6.10 6.64 -11.73
N ALA A 303 -5.50 6.65 -12.92
CA ALA A 303 -6.23 6.44 -14.18
C ALA A 303 -6.43 4.94 -14.47
N GLN A 304 -7.69 4.51 -14.55
CA GLN A 304 -8.06 3.19 -15.05
C GLN A 304 -9.48 3.20 -15.61
N TYR A 305 -9.60 3.38 -16.92
CA TYR A 305 -10.91 3.49 -17.56
C TYR A 305 -11.67 2.16 -17.60
N ASP A 306 -12.98 2.18 -17.31
CA ASP A 306 -13.86 1.03 -17.57
C ASP A 306 -14.24 1.02 -19.06
N TYR A 307 -14.05 -0.12 -19.73
CA TYR A 307 -14.41 -0.35 -21.15
C TYR A 307 -15.86 -0.85 -21.33
N ALA A 308 -16.61 -0.89 -20.23
CA ALA A 308 -18.06 -1.06 -20.18
C ALA A 308 -18.67 0.15 -19.47
N LYS A 309 -20.00 0.33 -19.49
CA LYS A 309 -20.61 1.48 -18.80
C LYS A 309 -20.20 1.48 -17.31
N PRO A 310 -19.59 2.57 -16.79
CA PRO A 310 -19.21 2.65 -15.39
C PRO A 310 -20.40 2.42 -14.45
N SER A 311 -20.18 1.72 -13.34
CA SER A 311 -21.24 1.33 -12.39
C SER A 311 -20.74 1.40 -10.95
N SER A 312 -21.61 1.87 -10.05
CA SER A 312 -21.39 1.89 -8.60
C SER A 312 -21.17 0.51 -7.97
N SER A 313 -21.43 -0.59 -8.70
CA SER A 313 -21.09 -1.95 -8.28
C SER A 313 -19.66 -2.40 -8.67
N ASN A 314 -18.94 -1.66 -9.52
CA ASN A 314 -17.65 -2.02 -10.12
C ASN A 314 -16.54 -0.99 -9.82
N LEU A 315 -16.60 -0.35 -8.65
CA LEU A 315 -15.68 0.74 -8.29
C LEU A 315 -14.23 0.24 -8.11
N LYS A 316 -13.33 0.60 -9.03
CA LYS A 316 -11.89 0.28 -8.91
C LYS A 316 -11.25 1.15 -7.82
N TRP A 317 -10.23 0.64 -7.15
CA TRP A 317 -9.43 1.36 -6.14
C TRP A 317 -10.13 1.88 -4.87
N ARG A 318 -11.47 1.83 -4.76
CA ARG A 318 -12.28 2.36 -3.62
C ARG A 318 -11.68 2.16 -2.23
N ASP A 319 -11.24 0.94 -1.95
CA ASP A 319 -10.77 0.53 -0.62
C ASP A 319 -9.29 0.91 -0.35
N LYS A 320 -8.61 1.55 -1.31
CA LYS A 320 -7.17 1.81 -1.31
C LYS A 320 -6.79 3.23 -1.81
N GLY A 321 -7.14 3.55 -3.05
CA GLY A 321 -6.76 4.77 -3.76
C GLY A 321 -7.25 6.06 -3.09
N GLY A 322 -6.53 7.16 -3.34
CA GLY A 322 -6.98 8.51 -2.97
C GLY A 322 -8.15 8.97 -3.83
N ALA A 323 -8.00 8.84 -5.15
CA ALA A 323 -9.03 9.08 -6.15
C ALA A 323 -8.87 8.14 -7.36
N TRP A 324 -9.89 8.03 -8.21
CA TRP A 324 -9.88 7.19 -9.41
C TRP A 324 -10.53 7.92 -10.60
N GLN A 325 -9.74 8.16 -11.66
CA GLN A 325 -10.22 8.63 -12.96
C GLN A 325 -10.70 7.42 -13.76
N TYR A 326 -12.00 7.40 -14.08
CA TYR A 326 -12.68 6.20 -14.60
C TYR A 326 -13.21 6.35 -16.03
N SER A 327 -13.20 7.56 -16.57
CA SER A 327 -13.48 7.84 -17.98
C SER A 327 -12.85 9.18 -18.39
N SER A 328 -12.27 9.21 -19.57
CA SER A 328 -11.87 10.42 -20.32
C SER A 328 -12.91 10.84 -21.38
N ASN A 329 -14.09 10.21 -21.36
CA ASN A 329 -15.13 10.35 -22.40
C ASN A 329 -16.48 10.86 -21.83
N MET A 330 -16.47 11.69 -20.77
CA MET A 330 -17.70 12.32 -20.28
C MET A 330 -18.05 13.58 -21.09
N ILE A 331 -19.29 13.71 -21.55
CA ILE A 331 -19.81 14.93 -22.16
C ILE A 331 -20.64 15.71 -21.12
N LEU A 332 -20.41 17.02 -21.03
CA LEU A 332 -21.22 17.93 -20.21
C LEU A 332 -22.60 18.12 -20.85
N ALA A 333 -23.60 17.43 -20.32
CA ALA A 333 -24.97 17.48 -20.83
C ALA A 333 -25.59 18.86 -20.60
N GLY A 334 -25.82 19.60 -21.70
CA GLY A 334 -26.28 21.00 -21.67
C GLY A 334 -25.14 22.04 -21.67
N GLY A 335 -23.88 21.62 -21.78
CA GLY A 335 -22.73 22.52 -21.90
C GLY A 335 -22.63 23.20 -23.28
N SER A 336 -21.76 24.20 -23.37
CA SER A 336 -21.52 25.01 -24.57
C SER A 336 -20.94 24.24 -25.76
N LYS A 337 -20.36 23.05 -25.52
CA LYS A 337 -19.96 22.09 -26.56
C LYS A 337 -20.18 20.64 -26.11
N SER A 338 -20.37 19.76 -27.09
CA SER A 338 -20.45 18.29 -26.92
C SER A 338 -19.06 17.64 -26.94
N GLU A 339 -18.11 18.20 -26.19
CA GLU A 339 -16.72 17.76 -26.12
C GLU A 339 -16.47 16.90 -24.86
N PHE A 340 -15.39 16.11 -24.86
CA PHE A 340 -15.05 15.24 -23.74
C PHE A 340 -14.37 15.95 -22.55
N LEU A 341 -14.66 15.45 -21.37
CA LEU A 341 -14.09 15.81 -20.08
C LEU A 341 -13.69 14.52 -19.35
N ASP A 342 -12.58 14.61 -18.63
CA ASP A 342 -12.10 13.55 -17.76
C ASP A 342 -12.81 13.64 -16.41
N VAL A 343 -13.17 12.49 -15.83
CA VAL A 343 -14.01 12.45 -14.62
C VAL A 343 -13.55 11.39 -13.63
N SER A 344 -13.57 11.80 -12.35
CA SER A 344 -13.03 11.02 -11.24
C SER A 344 -13.96 10.92 -10.03
N ILE A 345 -13.77 9.84 -9.26
CA ILE A 345 -14.28 9.68 -7.89
C ILE A 345 -13.18 10.07 -6.90
N ASP A 346 -13.51 10.86 -5.88
CA ASP A 346 -12.59 11.19 -4.79
C ASP A 346 -12.91 10.33 -3.55
N TYR A 347 -12.14 9.25 -3.36
CA TYR A 347 -12.40 8.27 -2.31
C TYR A 347 -11.94 8.68 -0.91
N LYS A 348 -10.99 9.61 -0.82
CA LYS A 348 -10.36 10.04 0.45
C LYS A 348 -10.40 11.55 0.67
N GLY A 349 -11.12 12.29 -0.19
CA GLY A 349 -11.20 13.75 -0.11
C GLY A 349 -9.88 14.44 -0.47
N ARG A 350 -9.09 13.90 -1.40
CA ARG A 350 -7.83 14.56 -1.79
C ARG A 350 -8.09 15.86 -2.56
N PHE A 351 -9.15 15.91 -3.37
CA PHE A 351 -9.57 17.04 -4.21
C PHE A 351 -10.68 17.86 -3.59
N THR A 352 -11.71 17.23 -3.02
CA THR A 352 -12.84 17.93 -2.41
C THR A 352 -12.55 18.47 -1.01
N GLY A 353 -11.32 18.24 -0.54
CA GLY A 353 -11.05 18.04 0.87
C GLY A 353 -11.72 16.76 1.38
N ALA A 354 -11.08 16.09 2.34
CA ALA A 354 -11.87 15.47 3.38
C ALA A 354 -12.60 16.65 4.00
N ILE A 355 -13.94 16.66 3.96
CA ILE A 355 -14.71 17.70 4.64
C ILE A 355 -14.51 17.43 6.12
N ALA A 356 -13.42 17.99 6.64
CA ALA A 356 -13.04 18.02 8.04
C ALA A 356 -14.21 18.67 8.76
N ASN A 357 -15.12 17.84 9.24
CA ASN A 357 -16.41 18.26 9.70
C ASN A 357 -16.21 19.02 11.01
N THR A 358 -16.12 20.35 10.91
CA THR A 358 -15.87 21.22 12.07
C THR A 358 -17.00 21.20 13.09
N ALA A 359 -18.15 20.60 12.74
CA ALA A 359 -19.21 20.27 13.67
C ALA A 359 -18.95 19.00 14.50
N MET A 360 -17.83 18.31 14.28
CA MET A 360 -17.27 17.32 15.19
C MET A 360 -15.76 17.52 15.34
N THR A 361 -15.36 18.09 16.48
CA THR A 361 -13.95 18.28 16.85
C THR A 361 -13.62 17.43 18.07
N TYR A 362 -12.38 16.98 18.20
CA TYR A 362 -11.93 16.21 19.35
C TYR A 362 -10.52 16.57 19.79
N ASP A 363 -10.22 16.37 21.06
CA ASP A 363 -8.96 16.79 21.71
C ASP A 363 -8.46 15.65 22.62
N SER A 364 -7.15 15.64 22.87
CA SER A 364 -6.41 14.52 23.45
C SER A 364 -5.44 15.00 24.53
N HIS A 365 -5.57 14.46 25.75
CA HIS A 365 -4.61 14.66 26.83
C HIS A 365 -3.58 13.53 26.83
N VAL A 366 -2.34 13.83 26.43
CA VAL A 366 -1.25 12.85 26.26
C VAL A 366 -0.18 13.01 27.34
N GLU A 367 0.34 11.86 27.81
CA GLU A 367 1.41 11.76 28.81
C GLU A 367 2.60 12.68 28.52
N GLY A 368 2.86 13.62 29.43
CA GLY A 368 3.97 14.57 29.31
C GLY A 368 3.89 15.44 28.04
N ILE A 369 2.67 15.76 27.60
CA ILE A 369 2.34 16.77 26.58
C ILE A 369 1.17 17.63 27.06
N GLY A 370 0.17 17.00 27.72
CA GLY A 370 -1.08 17.66 28.09
C GLY A 370 -2.11 17.62 26.95
N TRP A 371 -3.05 18.55 26.95
CA TRP A 371 -4.01 18.74 25.86
C TRP A 371 -3.30 19.22 24.58
N GLN A 372 -3.46 18.49 23.48
CA GLN A 372 -2.83 18.80 22.20
C GLN A 372 -3.56 19.87 21.39
N GLY A 373 -4.82 20.16 21.74
CA GLY A 373 -5.70 21.09 21.04
C GLY A 373 -6.69 20.37 20.12
N TYR A 374 -7.82 21.03 19.86
CA TYR A 374 -8.89 20.45 19.05
C TYR A 374 -8.44 20.18 17.61
N THR A 375 -8.61 18.93 17.20
CA THR A 375 -8.53 18.48 15.81
C THR A 375 -9.94 18.12 15.30
N THR A 376 -10.05 17.78 14.03
CA THR A 376 -11.32 17.60 13.31
C THR A 376 -11.55 16.15 12.87
N ASP A 377 -12.75 15.87 12.37
CA ASP A 377 -13.16 14.60 11.78
C ASP A 377 -12.09 13.91 10.90
N ASN A 378 -11.93 12.61 11.12
CA ASN A 378 -11.01 11.66 10.47
C ASN A 378 -9.50 11.97 10.58
N THR A 379 -9.10 12.92 11.42
CA THR A 379 -7.69 13.16 11.76
C THR A 379 -7.20 12.18 12.85
N ILE A 380 -5.95 12.33 13.32
CA ILE A 380 -5.42 11.59 14.47
C ILE A 380 -5.47 12.51 15.70
N GLY A 381 -6.12 12.06 16.77
CA GLY A 381 -5.96 12.62 18.12
C GLY A 381 -5.02 11.74 18.94
N GLY A 382 -4.03 12.32 19.64
CA GLY A 382 -3.01 11.57 20.38
C GLY A 382 -1.65 11.58 19.68
N THR A 383 -0.85 10.54 19.92
CA THR A 383 0.46 10.32 19.26
C THR A 383 0.60 8.87 18.81
N THR A 384 0.98 8.62 17.55
CA THR A 384 1.14 7.26 17.02
C THR A 384 2.59 6.79 17.18
N GLY A 385 2.84 5.69 17.90
CA GLY A 385 4.15 5.05 17.98
C GLY A 385 5.19 5.79 18.83
N SER A 386 4.85 6.92 19.43
CA SER A 386 5.74 7.72 20.29
C SER A 386 5.91 7.14 21.71
N GLY A 387 5.30 5.98 22.01
CA GLY A 387 5.39 5.33 23.32
C GLY A 387 4.67 6.06 24.46
N LYS A 388 3.97 7.17 24.20
CA LYS A 388 3.20 7.96 25.18
C LYS A 388 1.75 7.48 25.24
N ARG A 389 1.18 7.40 26.45
CA ARG A 389 -0.27 7.09 26.62
C ARG A 389 -1.15 8.31 26.38
N LEU A 390 -2.36 8.05 25.90
CA LEU A 390 -3.53 8.91 26.07
C LEU A 390 -4.10 8.68 27.48
N GLU A 391 -4.40 9.76 28.20
CA GLU A 391 -4.90 9.74 29.59
C GLU A 391 -6.35 10.22 29.69
N ALA A 392 -6.74 11.16 28.83
CA ALA A 392 -8.12 11.63 28.67
C ALA A 392 -8.39 12.13 27.25
N PHE A 393 -9.66 12.21 26.88
CA PHE A 393 -10.13 12.79 25.62
C PHE A 393 -11.46 13.53 25.80
N ARG A 394 -11.83 14.36 24.83
CA ARG A 394 -13.13 15.03 24.74
C ARG A 394 -13.53 15.19 23.28
N ILE A 395 -14.82 15.13 22.98
CA ILE A 395 -15.38 15.33 21.64
C ILE A 395 -16.48 16.38 21.74
N SER A 396 -16.36 17.45 20.97
CA SER A 396 -17.35 18.50 20.84
C SER A 396 -18.19 18.27 19.59
N TYR A 397 -19.50 18.34 19.75
CA TYR A 397 -20.52 18.26 18.71
C TYR A 397 -21.19 19.63 18.55
N ASP A 398 -21.31 20.11 17.32
CA ASP A 398 -22.06 21.33 16.98
C ASP A 398 -23.44 21.03 16.38
N SER A 399 -24.37 21.94 16.66
CA SER A 399 -25.78 21.87 16.27
C SER A 399 -26.04 21.87 14.76
N SER A 400 -25.08 22.27 13.91
CA SER A 400 -25.25 22.28 12.45
C SER A 400 -25.40 20.88 11.82
N LEU A 401 -25.00 19.81 12.53
CA LEU A 401 -25.32 18.42 12.13
C LEU A 401 -26.79 18.03 12.41
N GLY A 402 -27.51 18.86 13.18
CA GLY A 402 -28.92 18.74 13.51
C GLY A 402 -29.20 18.52 14.99
N SER A 403 -30.48 18.33 15.32
CA SER A 403 -30.95 18.06 16.68
C SER A 403 -30.52 16.68 17.17
N GLY A 404 -29.91 16.62 18.35
CA GLY A 404 -29.33 15.41 18.93
C GLY A 404 -28.00 15.74 19.58
N GLY A 405 -27.06 14.79 19.56
CA GLY A 405 -25.70 15.02 20.05
C GLY A 405 -24.81 13.79 19.97
N ILE A 406 -23.84 13.74 20.88
CA ILE A 406 -22.87 12.66 21.02
C ILE A 406 -22.77 12.24 22.49
N SER A 407 -22.53 10.96 22.71
CA SER A 407 -22.24 10.35 24.02
C SER A 407 -21.02 9.44 23.88
N TYR A 408 -20.08 9.51 24.82
CA TYR A 408 -18.83 8.73 24.77
C TYR A 408 -18.30 8.36 26.17
N ALA A 409 -17.49 7.31 26.23
CA ALA A 409 -16.85 6.85 27.46
C ALA A 409 -15.48 6.22 27.19
N SER A 410 -14.66 6.12 28.23
CA SER A 410 -13.38 5.41 28.22
C SER A 410 -13.29 4.35 29.30
N SER A 411 -12.55 3.27 29.01
CA SER A 411 -11.99 2.37 30.02
C SER A 411 -10.63 2.88 30.46
N VAL A 412 -10.46 3.13 31.76
CA VAL A 412 -9.20 3.61 32.38
C VAL A 412 -8.54 2.46 33.12
N LYS A 413 -7.22 2.33 32.99
CA LYS A 413 -6.45 1.24 33.63
C LYS A 413 -6.64 1.21 35.14
N GLY A 414 -7.07 0.05 35.64
CA GLY A 414 -7.36 -0.17 37.07
C GLY A 414 -8.63 0.52 37.59
N GLN A 415 -9.47 1.04 36.70
CA GLN A 415 -10.80 1.60 37.01
C GLN A 415 -11.91 1.01 36.12
N GLY A 416 -11.58 0.50 34.94
CA GLY A 416 -12.54 -0.03 33.97
C GLY A 416 -13.31 1.09 33.27
N TRP A 417 -14.48 0.76 32.71
CA TRP A 417 -15.36 1.70 32.02
C TRP A 417 -15.90 2.77 32.98
N GLN A 418 -15.64 4.03 32.64
CA GLN A 418 -16.28 5.18 33.28
C GLN A 418 -17.70 5.39 32.75
N ASN A 419 -18.47 6.25 33.44
CA ASN A 419 -19.78 6.71 32.96
C ASN A 419 -19.68 7.38 31.58
N GLU A 420 -20.75 7.29 30.78
CA GLU A 420 -20.85 8.05 29.53
C GLU A 420 -20.96 9.56 29.83
N VAL A 421 -20.28 10.37 29.01
CA VAL A 421 -20.31 11.83 29.03
C VAL A 421 -20.70 12.38 27.66
N THR A 422 -21.25 13.60 27.63
CA THR A 422 -21.73 14.27 26.41
C THR A 422 -20.75 15.35 25.92
N THR A 423 -21.04 15.92 24.74
CA THR A 423 -20.30 17.01 24.06
C THR A 423 -19.43 17.90 24.98
N GLY A 424 -18.13 17.98 24.67
CA GLY A 424 -17.15 18.84 25.34
C GLY A 424 -16.61 18.33 26.68
N ASN A 425 -17.31 17.43 27.37
CA ASN A 425 -16.90 16.91 28.68
C ASN A 425 -15.70 15.96 28.59
N ILE A 426 -14.95 15.85 29.68
CA ILE A 426 -13.73 15.03 29.74
C ILE A 426 -14.11 13.57 30.05
N SER A 427 -13.61 12.65 29.24
CA SER A 427 -13.62 11.20 29.51
C SER A 427 -12.18 10.75 29.71
N GLY A 428 -11.88 10.06 30.82
CA GLY A 428 -10.54 9.62 31.21
C GLY A 428 -10.10 10.18 32.57
N THR A 429 -8.80 10.41 32.73
CA THR A 429 -8.22 11.05 33.92
C THR A 429 -7.10 12.02 33.54
N ILE A 430 -6.94 13.11 34.30
CA ILE A 430 -5.81 14.03 34.19
C ILE A 430 -4.98 13.91 35.47
N GLY A 431 -3.64 13.96 35.36
CA GLY A 431 -2.71 13.93 36.49
C GLY A 431 -2.57 12.59 37.23
N GLN A 432 -3.52 11.65 37.08
CA GLN A 432 -3.47 10.34 37.76
C GLN A 432 -2.46 9.35 37.16
N SER A 433 -1.79 9.69 36.06
CA SER A 433 -0.85 8.81 35.32
C SER A 433 -1.45 7.49 34.83
N LYS A 434 -2.77 7.42 34.61
CA LYS A 434 -3.47 6.21 34.15
C LYS A 434 -3.76 6.26 32.65
N PRO A 435 -3.39 5.23 31.87
CA PRO A 435 -3.75 5.15 30.45
C PRO A 435 -5.22 4.83 30.22
N LEU A 436 -5.73 5.29 29.09
CA LEU A 436 -6.93 4.74 28.48
C LEU A 436 -6.61 3.39 27.81
N GLU A 437 -7.52 2.43 27.95
CA GLU A 437 -7.40 1.08 27.39
C GLU A 437 -8.45 0.80 26.30
N ALA A 438 -9.60 1.47 26.37
CA ALA A 438 -10.68 1.36 25.37
C ALA A 438 -11.57 2.61 25.35
N LEU A 439 -12.28 2.82 24.23
CA LEU A 439 -13.24 3.91 23.99
C LEU A 439 -14.60 3.34 23.52
N LYS A 440 -15.68 4.08 23.77
CA LYS A 440 -17.00 3.94 23.12
C LYS A 440 -17.50 5.33 22.72
N ILE A 441 -18.10 5.46 21.54
CA ILE A 441 -18.58 6.74 21.02
C ILE A 441 -19.87 6.49 20.22
N ARG A 442 -20.97 7.19 20.52
CA ARG A 442 -22.25 7.06 19.81
C ARG A 442 -22.91 8.40 19.58
N LEU A 443 -23.60 8.53 18.45
CA LEU A 443 -24.52 9.64 18.20
C LEU A 443 -25.84 9.40 18.95
N THR A 444 -26.51 10.48 19.35
CA THR A 444 -27.78 10.45 20.09
C THR A 444 -28.81 11.38 19.47
N GLY A 445 -30.11 11.13 19.68
CA GLY A 445 -31.19 11.93 19.08
C GLY A 445 -31.27 11.80 17.55
N ALA A 446 -31.86 12.79 16.87
CA ALA A 446 -32.21 12.65 15.45
C ALA A 446 -30.99 12.62 14.50
N VAL A 447 -29.83 13.17 14.89
CA VAL A 447 -28.59 13.04 14.11
C VAL A 447 -28.15 11.57 13.97
N ALA A 448 -28.42 10.72 14.98
CA ALA A 448 -28.12 9.28 14.92
C ALA A 448 -28.95 8.51 13.88
N ASN A 449 -30.05 9.10 13.38
CA ASN A 449 -30.84 8.54 12.28
C ASN A 449 -30.31 8.97 10.90
N LYS A 450 -29.58 10.10 10.83
CA LYS A 450 -29.01 10.66 9.60
C LYS A 450 -27.56 10.21 9.34
N TYR A 451 -26.83 9.87 10.40
CA TYR A 451 -25.41 9.53 10.36
C TYR A 451 -25.09 8.26 11.15
N ASP A 452 -23.97 7.64 10.78
CA ASP A 452 -23.23 6.67 11.57
C ASP A 452 -21.90 7.28 12.01
N ILE A 453 -21.38 6.84 13.14
CA ILE A 453 -20.06 7.24 13.65
C ILE A 453 -19.15 6.03 13.75
N TYR A 454 -17.98 6.14 13.13
CA TYR A 454 -16.92 5.14 13.12
C TYR A 454 -15.70 5.67 13.89
N TYR A 455 -15.03 4.82 14.66
CA TYR A 455 -13.83 5.19 15.40
C TYR A 455 -12.91 4.00 15.63
N ARG A 456 -11.62 4.27 15.75
CA ARG A 456 -10.58 3.26 16.02
C ARG A 456 -9.48 3.83 16.90
N VAL A 457 -8.68 2.95 17.50
CA VAL A 457 -7.56 3.33 18.37
C VAL A 457 -6.25 2.71 17.92
N HIS A 458 -5.15 3.42 18.17
CA HIS A 458 -3.79 2.92 18.12
C HIS A 458 -3.39 2.43 19.51
N SER A 459 -3.18 1.12 19.68
CA SER A 459 -2.75 0.54 20.94
C SER A 459 -1.26 0.19 20.89
N SER A 460 -0.53 0.54 21.95
CA SER A 460 0.92 0.33 22.07
C SER A 460 1.28 -1.14 21.85
N ASN A 461 2.32 -1.41 21.07
CA ASN A 461 2.78 -2.77 20.70
C ASN A 461 1.76 -3.61 19.89
N ILE A 462 0.73 -2.97 19.31
CA ILE A 462 -0.27 -3.60 18.44
C ILE A 462 -0.43 -2.82 17.12
N GLY A 463 -0.52 -1.50 17.20
CA GLY A 463 -0.85 -0.66 16.05
C GLY A 463 -2.32 -0.22 16.05
N TRP A 464 -2.81 0.17 14.86
CA TRP A 464 -4.21 0.54 14.66
C TRP A 464 -5.13 -0.69 14.66
N LEU A 465 -6.11 -0.67 15.56
CA LEU A 465 -7.22 -1.63 15.60
C LEU A 465 -8.29 -1.31 14.53
N GLY A 466 -9.29 -2.20 14.44
CA GLY A 466 -10.44 -2.01 13.56
C GLY A 466 -11.32 -0.82 13.92
N TRP A 467 -12.20 -0.45 12.99
CA TRP A 467 -13.21 0.60 13.18
C TRP A 467 -14.46 0.04 13.89
N ALA A 468 -14.67 0.46 15.14
CA ALA A 468 -15.92 0.29 15.86
C ALA A 468 -17.00 1.24 15.30
N LYS A 469 -18.27 0.89 15.48
CA LYS A 469 -19.44 1.65 15.05
C LYS A 469 -20.38 1.97 16.22
N ASN A 470 -20.92 3.18 16.27
CA ASN A 470 -22.13 3.56 17.04
C ASN A 470 -22.23 3.06 18.51
N GLY A 471 -21.14 3.02 19.28
CA GLY A 471 -21.14 2.58 20.69
C GLY A 471 -20.54 1.19 20.94
N GLU A 472 -20.13 0.47 19.90
CA GLU A 472 -19.23 -0.68 20.00
C GLU A 472 -17.91 -0.29 20.71
N ALA A 473 -17.25 -1.22 21.38
CA ALA A 473 -15.96 -0.90 22.01
C ALA A 473 -14.84 -0.80 20.96
N ALA A 474 -13.89 0.10 21.19
CA ALA A 474 -12.63 0.18 20.46
C ALA A 474 -11.45 0.15 21.44
N GLY A 475 -10.50 -0.78 21.33
CA GLY A 475 -9.36 -0.91 22.26
C GLY A 475 -9.08 -2.32 22.75
N THR A 476 -8.39 -2.43 23.89
CA THR A 476 -7.75 -3.68 24.34
C THR A 476 -8.05 -4.02 25.82
N GLY A 477 -9.17 -3.53 26.37
CA GLY A 477 -9.49 -3.42 27.80
C GLY A 477 -9.02 -4.57 28.73
N ASN A 478 -8.60 -4.19 29.94
CA ASN A 478 -7.93 -5.03 30.95
C ASN A 478 -6.59 -5.59 30.45
N SER A 479 -5.64 -4.72 30.07
CA SER A 479 -4.38 -5.17 29.44
C SER A 479 -3.10 -4.42 29.84
N ASP A 480 -1.97 -5.03 29.47
CA ASP A 480 -0.64 -4.41 29.52
C ASP A 480 -0.43 -3.34 28.42
N THR A 481 -1.41 -3.08 27.56
CA THR A 481 -1.30 -2.14 26.42
C THR A 481 -2.16 -0.89 26.63
N LYS A 482 -1.66 0.26 26.17
CA LYS A 482 -2.31 1.57 26.32
C LYS A 482 -2.74 2.13 24.96
N ILE A 483 -3.81 2.91 24.92
CA ILE A 483 -4.10 3.76 23.78
C ILE A 483 -3.03 4.86 23.70
N GLU A 484 -2.46 5.06 22.52
CA GLU A 484 -1.54 6.17 22.22
C GLU A 484 -2.23 7.24 21.36
N ALA A 485 -3.14 6.82 20.48
CA ALA A 485 -3.93 7.69 19.61
C ALA A 485 -5.30 7.10 19.23
N TYR A 486 -6.20 7.91 18.69
CA TYR A 486 -7.49 7.49 18.14
C TYR A 486 -7.88 8.32 16.90
N GLN A 487 -8.87 7.84 16.15
CA GLN A 487 -9.55 8.57 15.08
C GLN A 487 -11.06 8.42 15.24
N VAL A 488 -11.82 9.45 14.86
CA VAL A 488 -13.29 9.46 14.82
C VAL A 488 -13.73 10.01 13.47
N HIS A 489 -14.71 9.37 12.83
CA HIS A 489 -15.23 9.78 11.53
C HIS A 489 -16.76 9.62 11.47
N ILE A 490 -17.48 10.71 11.19
CA ILE A 490 -18.94 10.71 10.98
C ILE A 490 -19.29 10.64 9.48
N VAL A 491 -20.20 9.74 9.14
CA VAL A 491 -20.61 9.43 7.76
C VAL A 491 -22.13 9.33 7.63
N PRO A 492 -22.74 9.55 6.46
CA PRO A 492 -24.17 9.36 6.26
C PRO A 492 -24.64 7.95 6.66
N LYS A 493 -25.88 7.82 7.14
CA LYS A 493 -26.43 6.55 7.65
C LYS A 493 -26.33 5.42 6.63
N GLY A 494 -25.83 4.26 7.07
CA GLY A 494 -25.64 3.09 6.20
C GLY A 494 -24.37 3.12 5.34
N SER A 495 -23.53 4.15 5.46
CA SER A 495 -22.21 4.15 4.82
C SER A 495 -21.33 3.01 5.36
N ILE A 496 -20.43 2.53 4.50
CA ILE A 496 -19.40 1.55 4.86
C ILE A 496 -18.35 2.16 5.81
N ALA A 497 -17.67 1.30 6.58
CA ALA A 497 -16.57 1.72 7.43
C ALA A 497 -15.37 2.22 6.61
N PRO A 498 -14.52 3.13 7.14
CA PRO A 498 -13.34 3.64 6.41
C PRO A 498 -12.22 2.62 6.18
N GLY A 499 -12.31 1.46 6.84
CA GLY A 499 -11.39 0.34 6.74
C GLY A 499 -11.97 -0.88 7.47
N ALA A 500 -11.14 -1.86 7.79
CA ALA A 500 -11.58 -3.08 8.50
C ALA A 500 -12.25 -2.76 9.85
N THR A 501 -13.38 -3.42 10.13
CA THR A 501 -14.13 -3.33 11.41
C THR A 501 -13.79 -4.46 12.39
N LEU A 502 -13.23 -5.57 11.88
CA LEU A 502 -12.75 -6.68 12.69
C LEU A 502 -11.70 -6.22 13.70
N ASN A 503 -11.76 -6.77 14.92
CA ASN A 503 -10.88 -6.42 16.04
C ASN A 503 -10.85 -4.93 16.38
N ALA A 504 -11.97 -4.22 16.25
CA ALA A 504 -12.07 -2.89 16.85
C ALA A 504 -11.83 -2.96 18.37
N TYR A 505 -12.42 -3.97 19.03
CA TYR A 505 -12.10 -4.37 20.40
C TYR A 505 -11.35 -5.72 20.41
N VAL A 506 -10.33 -5.81 21.25
CA VAL A 506 -9.50 -6.99 21.51
C VAL A 506 -9.65 -7.33 22.99
N ASP A 507 -10.61 -8.20 23.30
CA ASP A 507 -10.89 -8.63 24.67
C ASP A 507 -9.78 -9.58 25.16
N ARG A 508 -8.82 -9.05 25.91
CA ARG A 508 -7.70 -9.84 26.44
C ARG A 508 -8.07 -10.75 27.61
N THR A 509 -9.34 -10.84 28.03
CA THR A 509 -9.80 -11.93 28.90
C THR A 509 -10.15 -13.20 28.11
N LYS A 510 -10.30 -13.09 26.79
CA LYS A 510 -10.56 -14.21 25.89
C LYS A 510 -9.28 -14.74 25.26
N ILE A 511 -9.32 -16.00 24.87
CA ILE A 511 -8.23 -16.60 24.10
C ILE A 511 -8.19 -15.99 22.70
N MET A 512 -7.00 -15.56 22.29
CA MET A 512 -6.76 -15.07 20.94
C MET A 512 -5.39 -15.53 20.45
N ILE A 513 -5.30 -15.86 19.17
CA ILE A 513 -4.06 -16.11 18.45
C ILE A 513 -3.32 -14.79 18.23
N THR A 514 -2.01 -14.87 18.30
CA THR A 514 -1.07 -13.83 17.89
C THR A 514 -0.24 -14.36 16.73
N GLU A 515 -0.09 -13.54 15.70
CA GLU A 515 0.44 -13.93 14.40
C GLU A 515 1.61 -13.01 14.02
N GLU A 516 2.75 -13.58 13.65
CA GLU A 516 3.88 -12.85 13.03
C GLU A 516 4.30 -13.55 11.74
N SER A 517 4.47 -12.78 10.66
CA SER A 517 5.05 -13.24 9.39
C SER A 517 6.40 -12.59 9.11
N HIS A 518 7.40 -13.36 8.68
CA HIS A 518 8.57 -12.85 7.98
C HIS A 518 8.27 -12.78 6.49
N VAL A 519 8.17 -11.57 5.94
CA VAL A 519 7.88 -11.33 4.53
C VAL A 519 9.18 -11.05 3.77
N SER A 520 9.39 -11.71 2.64
CA SER A 520 10.57 -11.55 1.78
C SER A 520 10.81 -10.07 1.47
N THR A 521 12.07 -9.60 1.61
CA THR A 521 12.50 -8.18 1.50
C THR A 521 11.99 -7.21 2.57
N PHE A 522 11.03 -7.57 3.43
CA PHE A 522 10.52 -6.69 4.50
C PHE A 522 10.87 -7.19 5.92
N GLY A 523 11.24 -8.46 6.08
CA GLY A 523 11.54 -9.05 7.38
C GLY A 523 10.31 -9.35 8.23
N TRP A 524 10.50 -9.48 9.54
CA TRP A 524 9.40 -9.68 10.50
C TRP A 524 8.45 -8.49 10.52
N GLN A 525 7.19 -8.74 10.17
CA GLN A 525 6.12 -7.74 10.20
C GLN A 525 5.59 -7.54 11.64
N PRO A 526 4.92 -6.42 11.94
CA PRO A 526 4.23 -6.22 13.22
C PRO A 526 3.27 -7.37 13.55
N LYS A 527 3.16 -7.68 14.84
CA LYS A 527 2.27 -8.73 15.35
C LYS A 527 0.80 -8.36 15.12
N VAL A 528 0.07 -9.26 14.48
CA VAL A 528 -1.40 -9.17 14.34
C VAL A 528 -2.08 -10.26 15.19
N PHE A 529 -3.42 -10.31 15.13
CA PHE A 529 -4.27 -11.18 15.95
C PHE A 529 -5.32 -11.85 15.07
N ASP A 530 -6.04 -12.85 15.60
CA ASP A 530 -7.17 -13.53 14.91
C ASP A 530 -7.95 -12.58 14.01
N ALA A 531 -8.37 -13.02 12.82
CA ALA A 531 -9.09 -12.22 11.81
C ALA A 531 -8.28 -11.23 11.00
N MET A 532 -7.03 -10.94 11.37
CA MET A 532 -6.19 -10.00 10.63
C MET A 532 -5.37 -10.72 9.55
N GLN A 533 -5.13 -10.05 8.43
CA GLN A 533 -4.20 -10.54 7.42
C GLN A 533 -2.77 -10.43 7.94
N SER A 534 -2.11 -11.57 8.15
CA SER A 534 -0.67 -11.65 8.39
C SER A 534 0.06 -11.82 7.05
N GLY A 535 1.02 -10.95 6.74
CA GLY A 535 1.66 -10.87 5.42
C GLY A 535 0.97 -9.91 4.43
N THR A 536 1.27 -10.03 3.14
CA THR A 536 0.97 -9.03 2.11
C THR A 536 0.21 -9.62 0.92
N THR A 537 -0.93 -9.06 0.53
CA THR A 537 -1.71 -9.52 -0.63
C THR A 537 -1.44 -8.68 -1.88
N GLY A 538 -1.09 -9.32 -3.00
CA GLY A 538 -0.89 -8.67 -4.30
C GLY A 538 0.45 -7.96 -4.51
N GLN A 539 1.25 -7.77 -3.46
CA GLN A 539 2.60 -7.15 -3.54
C GLN A 539 3.69 -8.11 -4.07
N SER A 540 3.32 -9.34 -4.46
CA SER A 540 4.20 -10.39 -4.96
C SER A 540 5.36 -10.81 -4.03
N LYS A 541 5.29 -10.48 -2.74
CA LYS A 541 6.22 -10.95 -1.72
C LYS A 541 5.80 -12.34 -1.21
N ALA A 542 6.74 -13.11 -0.68
CA ALA A 542 6.49 -14.39 -0.03
C ALA A 542 6.49 -14.25 1.49
N VAL A 543 5.66 -15.04 2.18
CA VAL A 543 5.91 -15.39 3.57
C VAL A 543 7.00 -16.47 3.58
N GLU A 544 8.09 -16.23 4.30
CA GLU A 544 9.26 -17.11 4.39
C GLU A 544 9.33 -17.84 5.74
N ALA A 545 8.83 -17.20 6.79
CA ALA A 545 8.71 -17.77 8.13
C ALA A 545 7.46 -17.22 8.87
N ILE A 546 6.97 -17.98 9.84
CA ILE A 546 5.78 -17.68 10.65
C ILE A 546 6.09 -17.99 12.13
N LYS A 547 5.52 -17.20 13.06
CA LYS A 547 5.35 -17.58 14.47
C LYS A 547 3.89 -17.43 14.86
N LEU A 548 3.36 -18.41 15.58
CA LEU A 548 2.01 -18.38 16.17
C LEU A 548 2.11 -18.61 17.67
N GLY A 549 1.33 -17.86 18.46
CA GLY A 549 1.21 -18.02 19.91
C GLY A 549 -0.12 -17.47 20.42
N PHE A 550 -0.36 -17.46 21.73
CA PHE A 550 -1.56 -16.85 22.31
C PHE A 550 -1.31 -15.46 22.90
N THR A 551 -2.38 -14.71 23.12
CA THR A 551 -2.40 -13.65 24.13
C THR A 551 -2.05 -14.22 25.51
N LYS A 552 -1.34 -13.42 26.34
CA LYS A 552 -0.77 -13.77 27.66
C LYS A 552 -1.77 -14.30 28.71
N ALA A 553 -3.06 -14.37 28.39
CA ALA A 553 -4.18 -14.54 29.31
C ALA A 553 -4.92 -15.88 29.16
N THR A 554 -4.25 -16.95 28.73
CA THR A 554 -4.83 -18.30 28.64
C THR A 554 -4.75 -19.04 29.98
N PRO A 555 -5.87 -19.19 30.74
CA PRO A 555 -5.91 -20.12 31.88
C PRO A 555 -6.03 -21.59 31.45
N VAL A 556 -6.26 -21.84 30.15
CA VAL A 556 -6.44 -23.18 29.58
C VAL A 556 -5.09 -23.70 29.08
N GLU A 557 -4.73 -24.88 29.55
CA GLU A 557 -3.48 -25.57 29.23
C GLU A 557 -3.44 -26.05 27.77
N GLY A 558 -2.36 -25.76 27.05
CA GLY A 558 -2.13 -26.26 25.70
C GLY A 558 -1.19 -25.44 24.83
N ASN A 559 -1.16 -25.76 23.53
CA ASN A 559 -0.33 -25.09 22.53
C ASN A 559 -1.10 -24.79 21.25
N ILE A 560 -0.73 -23.71 20.57
CA ILE A 560 -0.90 -23.61 19.11
C ILE A 560 0.37 -24.14 18.45
N SER A 561 0.18 -24.96 17.42
CA SER A 561 1.24 -25.69 16.72
C SER A 561 1.15 -25.42 15.22
N ILE A 562 2.27 -25.13 14.55
CA ILE A 562 2.35 -24.93 13.09
C ILE A 562 3.43 -25.81 12.44
N GLN A 563 3.20 -26.23 11.20
CA GLN A 563 4.20 -26.72 10.25
C GLN A 563 4.09 -25.99 8.92
N SER A 564 5.23 -25.70 8.29
CA SER A 564 5.30 -25.13 6.94
C SER A 564 5.80 -26.14 5.90
N HIS A 565 5.30 -26.03 4.67
CA HIS A 565 5.88 -26.62 3.47
C HIS A 565 6.76 -25.58 2.79
N ILE A 566 8.07 -25.74 2.83
CA ILE A 566 9.05 -24.75 2.39
C ILE A 566 9.53 -25.09 0.98
N ALA A 567 9.59 -24.09 0.10
CA ALA A 567 10.03 -24.22 -1.28
C ALA A 567 11.42 -24.89 -1.38
N GLY A 568 11.52 -25.97 -2.15
CA GLY A 568 12.75 -26.75 -2.32
C GLY A 568 13.20 -27.57 -1.11
N VAL A 569 12.37 -27.69 -0.05
CA VAL A 569 12.66 -28.47 1.17
C VAL A 569 11.53 -29.45 1.50
N GLY A 570 10.27 -29.05 1.33
CA GLY A 570 9.10 -29.83 1.71
C GLY A 570 8.54 -29.47 3.09
N TRP A 571 7.73 -30.35 3.67
CA TRP A 571 7.19 -30.19 5.04
C TRP A 571 8.30 -30.25 6.10
N GLU A 572 8.28 -29.32 7.06
CA GLU A 572 9.22 -29.30 8.18
C GLU A 572 9.17 -30.57 9.04
N GLN A 573 10.31 -30.94 9.63
CA GLN A 573 10.38 -32.01 10.62
C GLN A 573 9.95 -31.49 12.00
N GLY A 574 8.92 -32.13 12.55
CA GLY A 574 8.27 -31.75 13.82
C GLY A 574 7.41 -30.49 13.70
N TRP A 575 6.50 -30.30 14.67
CA TRP A 575 5.68 -29.10 14.81
C TRP A 575 6.45 -28.01 15.58
N LYS A 576 6.14 -26.74 15.29
CA LYS A 576 6.63 -25.57 16.03
C LYS A 576 5.51 -25.02 16.91
N THR A 577 5.77 -24.80 18.19
CA THR A 577 4.74 -24.42 19.17
C THR A 577 4.95 -23.03 19.76
N ASN A 578 3.87 -22.34 20.14
CA ASN A 578 3.85 -21.19 21.05
C ASN A 578 5.03 -20.19 20.89
N GLY A 579 5.08 -19.50 19.76
CA GLY A 579 6.07 -18.45 19.45
C GLY A 579 7.35 -18.95 18.76
N GLN A 580 7.56 -20.26 18.64
CA GLN A 580 8.64 -20.81 17.83
C GLN A 580 8.45 -20.48 16.33
N GLN A 581 9.58 -20.31 15.64
CA GLN A 581 9.60 -20.07 14.20
C GLN A 581 9.39 -21.37 13.40
N SER A 582 8.41 -21.34 12.50
CA SER A 582 8.23 -22.26 11.38
C SER A 582 8.67 -21.56 10.09
N GLY A 583 9.37 -22.26 9.19
CA GLY A 583 9.97 -21.65 8.00
C GLY A 583 11.35 -21.01 8.24
N THR A 584 11.89 -20.35 7.20
CA THR A 584 13.28 -19.87 7.16
C THR A 584 13.38 -18.38 6.91
N THR A 585 14.19 -17.67 7.70
CA THR A 585 14.54 -16.27 7.46
C THR A 585 15.86 -16.17 6.70
N GLY A 586 15.96 -15.26 5.73
CA GLY A 586 17.22 -14.96 5.01
C GLY A 586 17.70 -16.01 4.00
N GLN A 587 16.98 -17.13 3.82
CA GLN A 587 17.31 -18.16 2.82
C GLN A 587 16.66 -17.94 1.44
N SER A 588 15.86 -16.88 1.26
CA SER A 588 15.07 -16.62 0.04
C SER A 588 14.13 -17.78 -0.35
N LYS A 589 13.60 -18.51 0.64
CA LYS A 589 12.68 -19.64 0.45
C LYS A 589 11.29 -19.27 0.93
N ALA A 590 10.34 -19.29 0.02
CA ALA A 590 8.93 -19.12 0.34
C ALA A 590 8.36 -20.34 1.08
N ILE A 591 7.33 -20.11 1.90
CA ILE A 591 6.39 -21.15 2.32
C ILE A 591 5.33 -21.29 1.21
N GLU A 592 5.00 -22.53 0.83
CA GLU A 592 4.00 -22.86 -0.20
C GLU A 592 2.66 -23.30 0.41
N ALA A 593 2.71 -23.98 1.57
CA ALA A 593 1.55 -24.42 2.35
C ALA A 593 1.84 -24.43 3.86
N ILE A 594 0.80 -24.41 4.68
CA ILE A 594 0.86 -24.54 6.15
C ILE A 594 -0.14 -25.57 6.67
N ARG A 595 0.08 -26.01 7.91
CA ARG A 595 -0.91 -26.67 8.79
C ARG A 595 -0.85 -26.02 10.16
N VAL A 596 -1.99 -25.83 10.82
CA VAL A 596 -2.08 -25.23 12.15
C VAL A 596 -3.05 -26.04 13.00
N GLN A 597 -2.67 -26.40 14.22
CA GLN A 597 -3.52 -27.16 15.14
C GLN A 597 -3.39 -26.66 16.57
N LEU A 598 -4.44 -26.84 17.36
CA LEU A 598 -4.42 -26.68 18.82
C LEU A 598 -4.11 -28.04 19.47
N THR A 599 -3.41 -28.07 20.60
CA THR A 599 -3.11 -29.31 21.35
C THR A 599 -3.24 -29.09 22.86
N GLY A 600 -3.67 -30.12 23.60
CA GLY A 600 -3.99 -30.01 25.03
C GLY A 600 -5.44 -29.61 25.28
N LYS A 601 -5.79 -29.23 26.52
CA LYS A 601 -7.16 -28.92 26.96
C LYS A 601 -7.83 -27.83 26.12
N ILE A 602 -7.04 -26.89 25.59
CA ILE A 602 -7.53 -25.90 24.61
C ILE A 602 -8.19 -26.54 23.38
N SER A 603 -7.65 -27.64 22.84
CA SER A 603 -8.21 -28.31 21.66
C SER A 603 -9.51 -29.06 21.92
N GLU A 604 -9.89 -29.25 23.19
CA GLU A 604 -11.18 -29.79 23.61
C GLU A 604 -12.26 -28.70 23.63
N GLN A 605 -11.85 -27.44 23.90
CA GLN A 605 -12.74 -26.28 24.06
C GLN A 605 -12.85 -25.40 22.80
N TYR A 606 -11.86 -25.47 21.90
CA TYR A 606 -11.77 -24.63 20.72
C TYR A 606 -11.40 -25.42 19.46
N ASP A 607 -11.81 -24.89 18.31
CA ASP A 607 -11.33 -25.25 16.99
C ASP A 607 -10.53 -24.09 16.38
N ILE A 608 -9.62 -24.40 15.46
CA ILE A 608 -8.84 -23.42 14.71
C ILE A 608 -9.08 -23.54 13.21
N TYR A 609 -9.49 -22.43 12.61
CA TYR A 609 -9.64 -22.25 11.17
C TYR A 609 -8.56 -21.32 10.64
N TYR A 610 -8.01 -21.63 9.47
CA TYR A 610 -6.97 -20.82 8.82
C TYR A 610 -7.03 -20.94 7.31
N ARG A 611 -6.71 -19.86 6.60
CA ARG A 611 -6.63 -19.81 5.14
C ARG A 611 -5.43 -19.00 4.68
N VAL A 612 -5.07 -19.14 3.41
CA VAL A 612 -3.89 -18.50 2.84
C VAL A 612 -4.18 -17.86 1.48
N HIS A 613 -3.54 -16.73 1.22
CA HIS A 613 -3.48 -16.10 -0.08
C HIS A 613 -2.29 -16.67 -0.86
N SER A 614 -2.55 -17.61 -1.76
CA SER A 614 -1.50 -18.24 -2.58
C SER A 614 -1.35 -17.52 -3.93
N GLN A 615 -0.11 -17.39 -4.38
CA GLN A 615 0.24 -16.79 -5.67
C GLN A 615 -0.58 -17.40 -6.82
N ASN A 616 -1.19 -16.56 -7.65
CA ASN A 616 -2.07 -16.90 -8.78
C ASN A 616 -3.43 -17.55 -8.44
N TYR A 617 -3.70 -17.93 -7.19
CA TYR A 617 -5.04 -18.36 -6.73
C TYR A 617 -5.80 -17.24 -6.00
N GLY A 618 -5.08 -16.41 -5.25
CA GLY A 618 -5.67 -15.52 -4.26
C GLY A 618 -5.99 -16.28 -2.96
N TRP A 619 -7.02 -15.85 -2.23
CA TRP A 619 -7.48 -16.52 -1.02
C TRP A 619 -8.12 -17.87 -1.32
N LEU A 620 -7.47 -18.94 -0.84
CA LEU A 620 -8.02 -20.29 -0.81
C LEU A 620 -9.06 -20.45 0.33
N GLY A 621 -9.72 -21.61 0.38
CA GLY A 621 -10.69 -21.94 1.43
C GLY A 621 -10.09 -22.06 2.83
N TRP A 622 -10.96 -22.13 3.84
CA TRP A 622 -10.57 -22.39 5.23
C TRP A 622 -10.24 -23.87 5.44
N ALA A 623 -9.04 -24.13 5.95
CA ALA A 623 -8.64 -25.40 6.56
C ALA A 623 -9.00 -25.39 8.06
N LYS A 624 -9.23 -26.57 8.65
CA LYS A 624 -9.52 -26.76 10.08
C LYS A 624 -8.47 -27.68 10.73
N ASN A 625 -8.11 -27.42 11.99
CA ASN A 625 -7.45 -28.36 12.91
C ASN A 625 -6.37 -29.31 12.30
N GLY A 626 -5.32 -28.77 11.70
CA GLY A 626 -4.19 -29.56 11.17
C GLY A 626 -4.31 -30.01 9.70
N GLU A 627 -5.44 -29.72 9.05
CA GLU A 627 -5.59 -29.82 7.59
C GLU A 627 -4.58 -28.94 6.83
N ASN A 628 -4.41 -29.18 5.53
CA ASN A 628 -3.51 -28.37 4.71
C ASN A 628 -4.20 -27.06 4.29
N ALA A 629 -3.45 -25.96 4.26
CA ALA A 629 -3.81 -24.73 3.54
C ALA A 629 -2.67 -24.29 2.62
N GLY A 630 -2.95 -23.91 1.36
CA GLY A 630 -1.94 -23.47 0.39
C GLY A 630 -1.74 -24.43 -0.79
N THR A 631 -0.52 -24.53 -1.29
CA THR A 631 -0.18 -25.40 -2.43
C THR A 631 1.00 -26.32 -2.15
N GLN A 632 1.04 -27.47 -2.83
CA GLN A 632 2.19 -28.36 -2.81
C GLN A 632 2.49 -28.84 -4.23
N GLY A 633 3.76 -28.78 -4.64
CA GLY A 633 4.22 -29.19 -5.98
C GLY A 633 3.97 -28.17 -7.09
N LEU A 634 3.30 -27.04 -6.81
CA LEU A 634 3.04 -25.98 -7.79
C LEU A 634 4.13 -24.89 -7.82
N SER A 635 5.02 -24.86 -6.83
CA SER A 635 6.01 -23.78 -6.60
C SER A 635 5.37 -22.39 -6.51
N LEU A 636 4.23 -22.32 -5.80
CA LEU A 636 3.47 -21.10 -5.55
C LEU A 636 3.52 -20.74 -4.08
N ARG A 637 4.14 -19.60 -3.79
CA ARG A 637 4.26 -19.03 -2.45
C ARG A 637 2.88 -18.73 -1.83
N ILE A 638 2.85 -18.73 -0.50
CA ILE A 638 1.92 -17.94 0.29
C ILE A 638 2.43 -16.50 0.32
N GLU A 639 1.53 -15.54 0.10
CA GLU A 639 1.80 -14.10 0.21
C GLU A 639 1.27 -13.52 1.53
N ALA A 640 0.13 -14.06 2.01
CA ALA A 640 -0.48 -13.73 3.29
C ALA A 640 -1.31 -14.91 3.84
N TYR A 641 -1.67 -14.89 5.12
CA TYR A 641 -2.59 -15.83 5.75
C TYR A 641 -3.51 -15.11 6.75
N GLU A 642 -4.57 -15.80 7.19
CA GLU A 642 -5.50 -15.38 8.24
C GLU A 642 -5.80 -16.59 9.14
N ILE A 643 -5.89 -16.38 10.45
CA ILE A 643 -6.28 -17.40 11.44
C ILE A 643 -7.51 -16.96 12.24
N ARG A 644 -8.28 -17.92 12.72
CA ARG A 644 -9.46 -17.76 13.58
C ARG A 644 -9.54 -18.91 14.59
N VAL A 645 -9.44 -18.61 15.88
CA VAL A 645 -9.95 -19.49 16.94
C VAL A 645 -11.47 -19.30 17.11
N VAL A 646 -12.20 -20.40 17.29
CA VAL A 646 -13.65 -20.42 17.60
C VAL A 646 -13.95 -21.50 18.65
N GLU A 647 -15.08 -21.39 19.35
CA GLU A 647 -15.54 -22.43 20.30
C GLU A 647 -15.73 -23.80 19.60
N LYS A 648 -15.62 -24.89 20.37
CA LYS A 648 -15.60 -26.25 19.82
C LYS A 648 -16.87 -26.57 19.02
N GLY A 649 -16.68 -27.02 17.78
CA GLY A 649 -17.79 -27.30 16.86
C GLY A 649 -18.41 -26.06 16.20
N GLY A 650 -17.90 -24.86 16.48
CA GLY A 650 -18.31 -23.63 15.81
C GLY A 650 -18.04 -23.64 14.31
N ASP A 651 -18.86 -22.88 13.58
CA ASP A 651 -18.82 -22.79 12.11
C ASP A 651 -17.51 -22.20 11.57
N ALA A 652 -17.22 -22.56 10.31
CA ALA A 652 -16.15 -21.91 9.57
C ALA A 652 -16.47 -20.42 9.32
N PRO A 653 -15.47 -19.52 9.36
CA PRO A 653 -15.69 -18.12 9.03
C PRO A 653 -16.17 -17.96 7.58
N ALA A 654 -16.93 -16.90 7.30
CA ALA A 654 -17.37 -16.59 5.94
C ALA A 654 -16.16 -16.51 4.97
N GLY A 655 -16.29 -17.14 3.80
CA GLY A 655 -15.19 -17.32 2.86
C GLY A 655 -15.65 -17.78 1.48
N THR A 656 -14.70 -18.10 0.62
CA THR A 656 -14.96 -18.66 -0.71
C THR A 656 -15.12 -20.18 -0.65
N ASN A 657 -16.05 -20.73 -1.43
CA ASN A 657 -16.25 -22.19 -1.61
C ASN A 657 -15.13 -22.84 -2.47
N GLN A 658 -13.87 -22.47 -2.22
CA GLN A 658 -12.68 -23.09 -2.81
C GLN A 658 -12.10 -24.13 -1.84
N SER A 659 -11.30 -25.06 -2.36
CA SER A 659 -10.45 -25.89 -1.50
C SER A 659 -9.48 -25.02 -0.69
N SER A 660 -9.17 -25.41 0.54
CA SER A 660 -8.07 -24.81 1.31
C SER A 660 -6.69 -25.14 0.72
N PHE A 661 -6.58 -26.28 0.02
CA PHE A 661 -5.33 -26.85 -0.44
C PHE A 661 -5.39 -27.32 -1.89
N VAL A 662 -4.33 -27.03 -2.67
CA VAL A 662 -4.17 -27.54 -4.02
C VAL A 662 -2.83 -28.28 -4.17
N LYS A 663 -2.89 -29.59 -4.36
CA LYS A 663 -1.72 -30.43 -4.64
C LYS A 663 -1.60 -30.67 -6.14
N GLY A 664 -0.43 -30.38 -6.72
CA GLY A 664 -0.07 -30.74 -8.09
C GLY A 664 1.13 -31.69 -8.13
N GLU A 665 1.32 -32.33 -9.28
CA GLU A 665 2.59 -33.01 -9.60
C GLU A 665 3.72 -31.95 -9.71
N PRO A 666 4.87 -32.14 -9.05
CA PRO A 666 6.01 -31.22 -9.17
C PRO A 666 6.43 -31.01 -10.62
N VAL A 667 6.38 -29.77 -11.10
CA VAL A 667 6.83 -29.40 -12.46
C VAL A 667 8.37 -29.43 -12.51
N PRO A 668 9.01 -30.30 -13.31
CA PRO A 668 10.46 -30.27 -13.51
C PRO A 668 10.93 -28.92 -14.03
N ALA A 669 12.06 -28.45 -13.53
CA ALA A 669 12.64 -27.17 -13.93
C ALA A 669 12.82 -27.07 -15.46
N TYR A 670 12.60 -25.86 -15.99
CA TYR A 670 12.76 -25.57 -17.41
C TYR A 670 13.32 -24.18 -17.64
N SER A 671 14.19 -24.05 -18.63
CA SER A 671 14.62 -22.76 -19.18
C SER A 671 14.54 -22.75 -20.71
N TYR A 672 14.50 -21.56 -21.31
CA TYR A 672 14.39 -21.38 -22.75
C TYR A 672 15.03 -20.06 -23.21
N THR A 673 15.51 -20.05 -24.45
CA THR A 673 16.17 -18.88 -25.06
C THR A 673 15.84 -18.73 -26.55
N SER A 674 16.21 -17.58 -27.12
CA SER A 674 16.00 -17.15 -28.50
C SER A 674 17.31 -16.67 -29.11
N HIS A 675 17.53 -16.99 -30.39
CA HIS A 675 18.50 -16.32 -31.24
C HIS A 675 17.80 -15.16 -31.95
N VAL A 676 18.21 -13.92 -31.66
CA VAL A 676 17.57 -12.70 -32.19
C VAL A 676 18.46 -12.02 -33.22
N GLN A 677 17.84 -11.51 -34.29
CA GLN A 677 18.52 -10.81 -35.39
C GLN A 677 19.45 -9.69 -34.87
N GLY A 678 20.73 -9.80 -35.22
CA GLY A 678 21.75 -8.80 -34.86
C GLY A 678 21.98 -8.65 -33.35
N ILE A 679 21.67 -9.70 -32.57
CA ILE A 679 21.97 -9.82 -31.13
C ILE A 679 22.62 -11.18 -30.84
N GLY A 680 22.13 -12.25 -31.46
CA GLY A 680 22.55 -13.63 -31.18
C GLY A 680 21.70 -14.29 -30.10
N TRP A 681 22.27 -15.28 -29.40
CA TRP A 681 21.59 -15.99 -28.30
C TRP A 681 21.44 -15.10 -27.06
N MET A 682 20.22 -15.01 -26.54
CA MET A 682 19.90 -14.24 -25.34
C MET A 682 20.13 -15.06 -24.05
N PRO A 683 20.17 -14.42 -22.86
CA PRO A 683 20.11 -15.11 -21.58
C PRO A 683 18.86 -16.01 -21.47
N SER A 684 19.03 -17.22 -20.93
CA SER A 684 17.93 -18.16 -20.76
C SER A 684 16.97 -17.71 -19.66
N VAL A 685 15.68 -17.69 -19.99
CA VAL A 685 14.58 -17.37 -19.06
C VAL A 685 13.89 -18.65 -18.58
N VAL A 686 13.12 -18.55 -17.50
CA VAL A 686 12.28 -19.63 -16.94
C VAL A 686 10.83 -19.17 -16.86
N ASN A 687 9.88 -20.10 -16.64
CA ASN A 687 8.48 -19.88 -16.22
C ASN A 687 7.90 -18.45 -16.42
N LEU A 688 7.16 -18.22 -17.51
CA LEU A 688 6.60 -16.91 -17.92
C LEU A 688 7.60 -15.78 -18.22
N GLY A 689 8.91 -15.97 -18.07
CA GLY A 689 9.91 -15.02 -18.56
C GLY A 689 9.83 -14.82 -20.08
N VAL A 690 10.05 -13.59 -20.55
CA VAL A 690 9.96 -13.26 -21.97
C VAL A 690 11.30 -13.57 -22.66
N SER A 691 11.28 -14.41 -23.69
CA SER A 691 12.48 -14.68 -24.51
C SER A 691 12.37 -13.98 -25.87
N GLY A 692 13.39 -13.20 -26.25
CA GLY A 692 13.42 -12.36 -27.45
C GLY A 692 13.46 -10.85 -27.14
N THR A 693 13.07 -9.99 -28.08
CA THR A 693 13.05 -8.52 -27.90
C THR A 693 11.74 -7.87 -28.36
N THR A 694 10.82 -7.60 -27.43
CA THR A 694 9.54 -6.92 -27.71
C THR A 694 9.75 -5.51 -28.30
N GLY A 695 9.08 -5.19 -29.40
CA GLY A 695 8.96 -3.83 -29.94
C GLY A 695 10.25 -3.27 -30.57
N GLN A 696 11.32 -4.05 -30.68
CA GLN A 696 12.58 -3.60 -31.27
C GLN A 696 12.64 -3.83 -32.79
N SER A 697 11.57 -4.33 -33.41
CA SER A 697 11.51 -4.76 -34.82
C SER A 697 12.53 -5.84 -35.19
N ARG A 698 13.02 -6.60 -34.19
CA ARG A 698 14.00 -7.68 -34.36
C ARG A 698 13.32 -9.04 -34.23
N ARG A 699 13.37 -9.82 -35.30
CA ARG A 699 12.86 -11.21 -35.34
C ARG A 699 13.68 -12.17 -34.47
N ILE A 700 13.01 -13.21 -34.00
CA ILE A 700 13.63 -14.48 -33.60
C ILE A 700 13.95 -15.28 -34.86
N GLU A 701 15.14 -15.88 -34.91
CA GLU A 701 15.61 -16.74 -36.01
C GLU A 701 15.66 -18.22 -35.59
N ALA A 702 15.91 -18.49 -34.30
CA ALA A 702 15.89 -19.83 -33.71
C ALA A 702 15.54 -19.82 -32.22
N ILE A 703 15.12 -20.97 -31.69
CA ILE A 703 14.84 -21.17 -30.25
C ILE A 703 15.59 -22.40 -29.69
N GLN A 704 15.81 -22.39 -28.38
CA GLN A 704 16.29 -23.54 -27.60
C GLN A 704 15.43 -23.66 -26.33
N ILE A 705 15.10 -24.89 -25.94
CA ILE A 705 14.39 -25.20 -24.69
C ILE A 705 15.14 -26.30 -23.94
N ASN A 706 15.41 -26.04 -22.67
CA ASN A 706 15.99 -26.98 -21.72
C ASN A 706 14.89 -27.56 -20.83
N ASN A 707 14.20 -28.61 -21.30
CA ASN A 707 13.31 -29.40 -20.46
C ASN A 707 13.14 -30.82 -21.01
N PRO A 708 13.31 -31.88 -20.19
CA PRO A 708 13.27 -33.27 -20.67
C PRO A 708 11.88 -33.72 -21.13
N MET A 709 10.81 -33.01 -20.76
CA MET A 709 9.42 -33.40 -21.05
C MET A 709 8.93 -32.90 -22.40
N LEU A 710 9.59 -31.91 -23.01
CA LEU A 710 9.07 -31.18 -24.16
C LEU A 710 9.66 -31.66 -25.49
N GLU A 711 8.83 -31.54 -26.53
CA GLU A 711 9.26 -31.48 -27.92
C GLU A 711 8.82 -30.14 -28.52
N TYR A 712 9.64 -29.57 -29.41
CA TYR A 712 9.38 -28.25 -29.99
C TYR A 712 9.85 -28.12 -31.43
N ARG A 713 9.24 -27.20 -32.17
CA ARG A 713 9.62 -26.80 -33.53
C ARG A 713 9.26 -25.35 -33.82
N THR A 714 9.92 -24.74 -34.80
CA THR A 714 9.62 -23.40 -35.33
C THR A 714 9.13 -23.48 -36.78
N HIS A 715 8.31 -22.51 -37.18
CA HIS A 715 7.92 -22.27 -38.56
C HIS A 715 8.71 -21.09 -39.08
N LEU A 716 9.65 -21.35 -39.99
CA LEU A 716 10.49 -20.33 -40.60
C LEU A 716 9.84 -19.79 -41.88
N ALA A 717 10.10 -18.52 -42.19
CA ALA A 717 9.77 -17.93 -43.48
C ALA A 717 10.40 -18.73 -44.63
N GLU A 718 9.61 -18.95 -45.68
CA GLU A 718 9.93 -19.69 -46.92
C GLU A 718 10.26 -21.19 -46.76
N ILE A 719 10.72 -21.65 -45.60
CA ILE A 719 11.01 -23.07 -45.32
C ILE A 719 9.78 -23.81 -44.77
N GLY A 720 8.96 -23.14 -43.95
CA GLY A 720 7.88 -23.79 -43.21
C GLY A 720 8.35 -24.41 -41.89
N TRP A 721 7.71 -25.51 -41.47
CA TRP A 721 8.00 -26.17 -40.18
C TRP A 721 9.33 -26.92 -40.17
N THR A 722 10.18 -26.65 -39.17
CA THR A 722 11.32 -27.53 -38.85
C THR A 722 10.83 -28.88 -38.31
N SER A 723 11.69 -29.89 -38.41
CA SER A 723 11.52 -31.16 -37.68
C SER A 723 11.35 -30.92 -36.17
N TRP A 724 10.63 -31.82 -35.51
CA TRP A 724 10.48 -31.81 -34.06
C TRP A 724 11.82 -32.08 -33.37
N THR A 725 12.18 -31.19 -32.45
CA THR A 725 13.34 -31.30 -31.57
C THR A 725 12.90 -31.83 -30.21
N SER A 726 13.60 -32.84 -29.69
CA SER A 726 13.25 -33.54 -28.45
C SER A 726 14.41 -33.63 -27.43
N LYS A 727 15.58 -33.08 -27.75
CA LYS A 727 16.74 -32.96 -26.84
C LYS A 727 16.80 -31.56 -26.22
N ASN A 728 17.25 -31.49 -24.97
CA ASN A 728 17.49 -30.21 -24.29
C ASN A 728 18.51 -29.38 -25.07
N ASN A 729 18.27 -28.07 -25.21
CA ASN A 729 19.14 -27.11 -25.89
C ASN A 729 19.48 -27.39 -27.37
N GLN A 730 18.80 -28.34 -28.03
CA GLN A 730 18.95 -28.52 -29.47
C GLN A 730 18.25 -27.35 -30.20
N VAL A 731 18.91 -26.80 -31.22
CA VAL A 731 18.42 -25.60 -31.92
C VAL A 731 17.23 -25.96 -32.81
N SER A 732 16.14 -25.18 -32.70
CA SER A 732 15.02 -25.22 -33.65
C SER A 732 14.86 -23.86 -34.34
N GLY A 733 15.29 -23.81 -35.59
CA GLY A 733 15.30 -22.61 -36.44
C GLY A 733 16.60 -22.52 -37.22
N THR A 734 17.03 -21.30 -37.56
CA THR A 734 18.33 -21.03 -38.21
C THR A 734 19.06 -19.90 -37.51
N THR A 735 20.39 -20.02 -37.35
CA THR A 735 21.24 -18.94 -36.85
C THR A 735 22.01 -18.31 -38.01
N GLY A 736 21.93 -16.99 -38.19
CA GLY A 736 22.75 -16.26 -39.18
C GLY A 736 22.31 -16.36 -40.64
N GLN A 737 21.32 -17.20 -40.99
CA GLN A 737 20.76 -17.31 -42.35
C GLN A 737 19.72 -16.22 -42.68
N SER A 738 19.53 -15.24 -41.78
CA SER A 738 18.56 -14.15 -41.90
C SER A 738 17.07 -14.52 -42.04
N ARG A 739 16.68 -15.77 -41.76
CA ARG A 739 15.29 -16.23 -41.84
C ARG A 739 14.53 -15.93 -40.54
N SER A 740 13.29 -15.47 -40.66
CA SER A 740 12.41 -15.21 -39.51
C SER A 740 11.67 -16.47 -39.08
N ALA A 741 11.58 -16.72 -37.78
CA ALA A 741 10.47 -17.46 -37.23
C ALA A 741 9.17 -16.64 -37.38
N GLN A 742 8.10 -17.29 -37.82
CA GLN A 742 6.73 -16.76 -37.91
C GLN A 742 5.81 -17.39 -36.86
N ALA A 743 6.10 -18.63 -36.45
CA ALA A 743 5.37 -19.34 -35.41
C ALA A 743 6.27 -20.39 -34.72
N LEU A 744 5.80 -20.91 -33.59
CA LEU A 744 6.37 -22.04 -32.89
C LEU A 744 5.28 -23.01 -32.43
N SER A 745 5.68 -24.25 -32.15
CA SER A 745 4.79 -25.31 -31.66
C SER A 745 5.56 -26.18 -30.67
N ILE A 746 5.02 -26.32 -29.46
CA ILE A 746 5.61 -27.05 -28.32
C ILE A 746 4.58 -28.06 -27.80
N ARG A 747 4.99 -29.30 -27.54
CA ARG A 747 4.15 -30.35 -26.95
C ARG A 747 4.89 -31.12 -25.87
N LEU A 748 4.14 -31.84 -25.05
CA LEU A 748 4.69 -32.81 -24.11
C LEU A 748 4.97 -34.14 -24.83
N LYS A 749 6.04 -34.83 -24.42
CA LYS A 749 6.29 -36.23 -24.79
C LYS A 749 5.22 -37.13 -24.15
N PRO A 750 4.87 -38.28 -24.76
CA PRO A 750 3.70 -39.08 -24.37
C PRO A 750 3.61 -39.39 -22.86
N GLN A 751 4.72 -39.73 -22.21
CA GLN A 751 4.76 -40.08 -20.79
C GLN A 751 4.46 -38.92 -19.80
N TYR A 752 4.24 -37.70 -20.29
CA TYR A 752 3.91 -36.53 -19.46
C TYR A 752 2.53 -35.91 -19.76
N ILE A 753 1.84 -36.35 -20.83
CA ILE A 753 0.59 -35.71 -21.31
C ILE A 753 -0.59 -35.86 -20.34
N ASP A 754 -0.53 -36.83 -19.42
CA ASP A 754 -1.54 -37.05 -18.38
C ASP A 754 -1.25 -36.38 -17.05
N LYS A 755 -0.03 -35.86 -16.88
CA LYS A 755 0.39 -35.14 -15.67
C LYS A 755 0.40 -33.63 -15.85
N PHE A 756 0.63 -33.14 -17.07
CA PHE A 756 0.87 -31.72 -17.35
C PHE A 756 0.16 -31.24 -18.62
N ASP A 757 0.01 -29.93 -18.71
CA ASP A 757 -0.22 -29.16 -19.94
C ASP A 757 1.00 -28.24 -20.17
N VAL A 758 1.36 -27.98 -21.43
CA VAL A 758 2.31 -26.93 -21.80
C VAL A 758 1.60 -25.80 -22.56
N TYR A 759 1.47 -24.65 -21.90
CA TYR A 759 0.90 -23.43 -22.44
C TYR A 759 2.01 -22.51 -22.98
N TYR A 760 1.77 -21.84 -24.09
CA TYR A 760 2.70 -20.88 -24.69
C TYR A 760 1.98 -19.87 -25.55
N ARG A 761 2.67 -18.74 -25.83
CA ARG A 761 2.23 -17.71 -26.75
C ARG A 761 3.40 -16.99 -27.40
N ALA A 762 3.16 -16.39 -28.55
CA ALA A 762 4.10 -15.60 -29.32
C ALA A 762 3.66 -14.13 -29.39
N HIS A 763 4.61 -13.23 -29.60
CA HIS A 763 4.40 -11.83 -29.94
C HIS A 763 4.84 -11.57 -31.38
N SER A 764 4.05 -10.86 -32.16
CA SER A 764 4.43 -10.41 -33.49
C SER A 764 4.54 -8.88 -33.53
N ALA A 765 5.58 -8.37 -34.20
CA ALA A 765 5.95 -6.96 -34.21
C ALA A 765 4.80 -6.00 -34.57
N SER A 766 3.85 -6.43 -35.40
CA SER A 766 2.71 -5.62 -35.86
C SER A 766 1.36 -6.00 -35.24
N GLN A 767 1.30 -7.01 -34.36
CA GLN A 767 0.05 -7.52 -33.78
C GLN A 767 0.07 -7.61 -32.24
N GLY A 768 1.22 -7.35 -31.61
CA GLY A 768 1.38 -7.48 -30.16
C GLY A 768 1.43 -8.94 -29.70
N TRP A 769 1.03 -9.18 -28.44
CA TRP A 769 0.90 -10.53 -27.90
C TRP A 769 -0.32 -11.24 -28.49
N LEU A 770 -0.06 -12.37 -29.14
CA LEU A 770 -1.12 -13.33 -29.47
C LEU A 770 -1.60 -14.03 -28.19
N GLY A 771 -2.81 -14.59 -28.23
CA GLY A 771 -3.38 -15.33 -27.11
C GLY A 771 -2.66 -16.66 -26.84
N TRP A 772 -3.04 -17.31 -25.74
CA TRP A 772 -2.42 -18.56 -25.33
C TRP A 772 -2.91 -19.74 -26.17
N THR A 773 -1.98 -20.64 -26.47
CA THR A 773 -2.25 -21.97 -27.06
C THR A 773 -1.58 -23.05 -26.19
N LYS A 774 -1.82 -24.33 -26.47
CA LYS A 774 -1.19 -25.44 -25.74
C LYS A 774 -0.92 -26.70 -26.56
N ASN A 775 -0.10 -27.60 -26.01
CA ASN A 775 0.03 -29.02 -26.39
C ASN A 775 0.12 -29.29 -27.91
N GLY A 776 1.00 -28.59 -28.60
CA GLY A 776 1.31 -28.78 -30.02
C GLY A 776 0.46 -28.00 -31.03
N ALA A 777 -0.44 -27.12 -30.58
CA ALA A 777 -1.16 -26.19 -31.47
C ALA A 777 -0.33 -24.94 -31.79
N ASP A 778 -0.37 -24.48 -33.05
CA ASP A 778 0.50 -23.41 -33.58
C ASP A 778 0.36 -22.07 -32.80
N ALA A 779 1.47 -21.49 -32.33
CA ALA A 779 1.55 -20.13 -31.77
C ALA A 779 2.31 -19.20 -32.70
N GLY A 780 1.63 -18.25 -33.34
CA GLY A 780 2.27 -17.26 -34.23
C GLY A 780 1.41 -16.87 -35.43
N THR A 781 2.05 -16.19 -36.36
CA THR A 781 1.51 -15.58 -37.59
C THR A 781 1.92 -16.37 -38.84
N LYS A 782 1.92 -17.71 -38.71
CA LYS A 782 2.26 -18.69 -39.75
C LYS A 782 1.60 -18.37 -41.09
N GLY A 783 2.41 -18.17 -42.14
CA GLY A 783 1.92 -17.94 -43.51
C GLY A 783 1.54 -16.49 -43.83
N TYR A 784 1.42 -15.60 -42.85
CA TYR A 784 1.10 -14.18 -43.05
C TYR A 784 2.34 -13.27 -43.20
N ASN A 785 3.54 -13.88 -43.24
CA ASN A 785 4.85 -13.24 -43.29
C ASN A 785 5.17 -12.20 -42.18
N LEU A 786 4.39 -12.18 -41.09
CA LEU A 786 4.69 -11.35 -39.92
C LEU A 786 5.70 -12.06 -39.01
N GLN A 787 6.74 -11.32 -38.59
CA GLN A 787 7.83 -11.85 -37.77
C GLN A 787 7.42 -12.03 -36.30
N MET A 788 7.97 -13.08 -35.66
CA MET A 788 7.88 -13.30 -34.22
C MET A 788 9.06 -12.60 -33.50
N GLU A 789 8.76 -11.80 -32.47
CA GLU A 789 9.78 -11.04 -31.71
C GLU A 789 10.10 -11.64 -30.34
N VAL A 790 9.07 -12.14 -29.63
CA VAL A 790 9.20 -12.82 -28.33
C VAL A 790 8.25 -14.00 -28.20
N TYR A 791 8.55 -14.91 -27.27
CA TYR A 791 7.61 -15.90 -26.78
C TYR A 791 7.71 -16.13 -25.26
N GLN A 792 6.67 -16.77 -24.72
CA GLN A 792 6.58 -17.21 -23.32
C GLN A 792 6.09 -18.66 -23.25
N ILE A 793 6.58 -19.42 -22.26
CA ILE A 793 6.17 -20.78 -21.92
C ILE A 793 5.73 -20.84 -20.45
N ARG A 794 4.65 -21.59 -20.19
CA ARG A 794 4.18 -21.99 -18.86
C ARG A 794 3.78 -23.47 -18.86
N ILE A 795 4.55 -24.32 -18.18
CA ILE A 795 4.15 -25.70 -17.88
C ILE A 795 3.29 -25.68 -16.60
N LEU A 796 2.17 -26.39 -16.59
CA LEU A 796 1.25 -26.53 -15.45
C LEU A 796 0.84 -27.99 -15.25
N PRO A 797 0.61 -28.45 -14.01
CA PRO A 797 -0.05 -29.74 -13.79
C PRO A 797 -1.48 -29.74 -14.32
N LYS A 798 -1.89 -30.88 -14.87
CA LYS A 798 -3.25 -31.11 -15.41
C LYS A 798 -4.27 -30.87 -14.29
N ASN A 799 -5.40 -30.26 -14.62
CA ASN A 799 -6.50 -29.90 -13.68
C ASN A 799 -6.13 -28.92 -12.54
N SER A 800 -4.97 -28.24 -12.58
CA SER A 800 -4.55 -27.27 -11.54
C SER A 800 -5.43 -26.00 -11.42
N GLY A 801 -6.40 -25.78 -12.30
CA GLY A 801 -7.24 -24.57 -12.33
C GLY A 801 -6.54 -23.29 -12.82
N LEU A 802 -5.21 -23.28 -12.89
CA LEU A 802 -4.37 -22.12 -13.25
C LEU A 802 -4.25 -21.87 -14.77
N SER A 803 -5.04 -22.56 -15.59
CA SER A 803 -4.90 -22.56 -17.05
C SER A 803 -5.22 -21.17 -17.64
N PRO A 804 -4.33 -20.57 -18.45
CA PRO A 804 -4.64 -19.29 -19.09
C PRO A 804 -5.73 -19.45 -20.14
N THR A 805 -6.52 -18.38 -20.37
CA THR A 805 -7.54 -18.34 -21.42
C THR A 805 -6.91 -18.59 -22.79
N LEU A 806 -7.34 -19.68 -23.44
CA LEU A 806 -6.89 -20.05 -24.77
C LEU A 806 -7.56 -19.18 -25.84
N SER A 807 -6.82 -18.84 -26.89
CA SER A 807 -7.36 -18.19 -28.10
C SER A 807 -7.49 -19.19 -29.25
N THR A 808 -8.43 -18.95 -30.16
CA THR A 808 -8.39 -19.57 -31.49
C THR A 808 -7.09 -19.20 -32.23
N ALA A 809 -6.65 -20.05 -33.16
CA ALA A 809 -5.50 -19.75 -34.03
C ALA A 809 -5.65 -18.40 -34.75
N PHE A 810 -4.53 -17.74 -35.00
CA PHE A 810 -4.49 -16.42 -35.65
C PHE A 810 -5.17 -16.44 -37.03
N LYS A 811 -6.17 -15.58 -37.19
CA LYS A 811 -6.79 -15.22 -38.46
C LYS A 811 -6.47 -13.75 -38.71
N ALA A 812 -6.02 -13.42 -39.92
CA ALA A 812 -6.02 -12.03 -40.35
C ALA A 812 -7.46 -11.48 -40.34
N LYS A 813 -7.58 -10.16 -40.11
CA LYS A 813 -8.79 -9.38 -40.39
C LYS A 813 -8.68 -8.77 -41.77
#